data_AF-A0A0A1U5F0-F1
#
_entry.id   AF-A0A0A1U5F0-F1
#
_cell.length_a   1.000
_cell.length_b   1.000
_cell.length_c   1.000
_cell.angle_alpha   90.00
_cell.angle_beta   90.00
_cell.angle_gamma   90.00
#
_symmetry.space_group_name_H-M   'P 1'
#
loop_
_entity.id
_entity.type
_entity.pdbx_description
1 polymer ?
#
loop_
_entity_poly.entity_id
_entity_poly.type
_entity_poly.pdbx_seq_one_letter_code
_entity_poly.pdbx_strand_id
1 'polypeptide(L)'
;MEPSPQHLADVLTLLNSSLSGQNGAQTTAFYDKVTKYPDYIVCLLKIVSTPEYKALQNLACILLRQVLMYSQLDPSQVAVIIIPLLKENALRSVASNLLSTLFVCSSDDFKFKFLQTILVTIQTSNDLPLIEGMLSTLSMIIEDDNRFTNREQLRPLLETMFECVFACTSNQLDVVRKISMETVVNLSYASGNYPKLLKTIIPRAKDTLPSVRISFCQIIANILLSFPEVLKNSINDILNALFELGNDPDVSVRTQALGLWGPMSELYQKEMAPNIMQILQLLITKLPITDEEVDTEYSSDADEVLFGNEYSERKVAGISLDQMASNYGNKMITLLLPFISQKVSSPNWKEAEAVMFLFGCVVNKGWTSDEDKVLLGQVRTVFMQILSRMDNTVQLQFIVMWCVQRVQEEIVNLLNEKDFETLFKMIMQLMVSTNNKVRFQALCTLSSFLDYNIPIVVNNVNTILPLVMDQIKPPAAVVCKAIDTISIIVDVAPVRFEGNKTLLEKLIALYIQICGVFPKSPDVLDTVIYNISYIFPRFGDVGVEMAFKLEEMAVNILKVCGGDYRMQSSCILLLSSCIAVNPTVAQKIFVDVFQLIIKVMAVFKTELMDAVYSLLADFMTYCTQQIQPHASELGKAITSIIQSVPVNVSTNLYYCLSVMLHAFKNEMVPYHQQLCEKFVLIMKEELSNCKVQTRACILLCFSLMGEVQPNLLTPLVGIICKNLIVTVPSITDKEATCSILFVFGKLICANPVACESALLEIVTTFNPNQYIFQNLKDLCVGVRNVLRQTFNRPEYQSFWASCN
;
A
#
# COMPACT_ATOMS: atom_id res chain seq x y z
N MET A 1 -29.92 31.03 -24.12
CA MET A 1 -28.91 32.10 -23.94
C MET A 1 -28.37 32.45 -25.32
N GLU A 2 -28.34 33.72 -25.71
CA GLU A 2 -27.74 34.15 -26.99
C GLU A 2 -26.42 34.88 -26.73
N PRO A 3 -25.30 34.45 -27.34
CA PRO A 3 -24.02 35.15 -27.22
C PRO A 3 -23.99 36.42 -28.05
N SER A 4 -23.06 37.32 -27.76
CA SER A 4 -22.72 38.43 -28.65
C SER A 4 -22.31 37.89 -30.03
N PRO A 5 -22.94 38.35 -31.13
CA PRO A 5 -22.60 37.89 -32.49
C PRO A 5 -21.12 38.12 -32.84
N GLN A 6 -20.53 39.19 -32.30
CA GLN A 6 -19.12 39.51 -32.52
C GLN A 6 -18.19 38.57 -31.75
N HIS A 7 -18.51 38.27 -30.49
CA HIS A 7 -17.71 37.33 -29.69
C HIS A 7 -17.78 35.91 -30.27
N LEU A 8 -18.95 35.49 -30.75
CA LEU A 8 -19.11 34.19 -31.42
C LEU A 8 -18.24 34.09 -32.68
N ALA A 9 -18.19 35.15 -33.51
CA ALA A 9 -17.34 35.19 -34.70
C ALA A 9 -15.84 35.12 -34.35
N ASP A 10 -15.42 35.82 -33.29
CA ASP A 10 -14.03 35.80 -32.81
C ASP A 10 -13.63 34.41 -32.27
N VAL A 11 -14.50 33.79 -31.46
CA VAL A 11 -14.28 32.43 -30.92
C VAL A 11 -14.22 31.39 -32.04
N LEU A 12 -15.09 31.47 -33.03
CA LEU A 12 -15.06 30.60 -34.21
C LEU A 12 -13.74 30.73 -34.99
N THR A 13 -13.25 31.96 -35.15
CA THR A 13 -11.97 32.22 -35.84
C THR A 13 -10.80 31.61 -35.08
N LEU A 14 -10.77 31.76 -33.76
CA LEU A 14 -9.75 31.18 -32.90
C LEU A 14 -9.78 29.65 -32.92
N LEU A 15 -10.97 29.03 -32.87
CA LEU A 15 -11.10 27.57 -32.90
C LEU A 15 -10.65 26.98 -34.25
N ASN A 16 -11.02 27.63 -35.36
CA ASN A 16 -10.57 27.22 -36.69
C ASN A 16 -9.04 27.32 -36.85
N SER A 17 -8.41 28.35 -36.27
CA SER A 17 -6.94 28.45 -36.28
C SER A 17 -6.27 27.30 -35.50
N SER A 18 -6.92 26.81 -34.45
CA SER A 18 -6.42 25.72 -33.61
C SER A 18 -6.52 24.34 -34.29
N LEU A 19 -7.45 24.16 -35.23
CA LEU A 19 -7.53 22.94 -36.05
C LEU A 19 -6.38 22.84 -37.07
N SER A 20 -5.79 23.98 -37.47
CA SER A 20 -4.75 24.04 -38.50
C SER A 20 -3.33 23.79 -37.99
N GLY A 21 -3.11 23.78 -36.66
CA GLY A 21 -1.82 23.53 -36.03
C GLY A 21 -1.80 22.25 -35.20
N GLN A 22 -1.06 21.23 -35.63
CA GLN A 22 -0.76 20.08 -34.78
C GLN A 22 0.17 20.52 -33.64
N ASN A 23 -0.32 20.62 -32.39
CA ASN A 23 0.40 20.36 -31.11
C ASN A 23 -0.37 20.92 -29.87
N GLY A 24 -0.40 20.15 -28.77
CA GLY A 24 -1.06 20.49 -27.50
C GLY A 24 -0.53 21.72 -26.73
N ALA A 25 0.57 22.32 -27.18
CA ALA A 25 1.08 23.59 -26.61
C ALA A 25 0.25 24.82 -27.00
N GLN A 26 -0.59 24.74 -28.04
CA GLN A 26 -1.45 25.85 -28.47
C GLN A 26 -2.75 25.96 -27.67
N THR A 27 -3.20 24.89 -26.99
CA THR A 27 -4.48 24.85 -26.26
C THR A 27 -4.47 25.78 -25.04
N THR A 28 -3.34 25.90 -24.35
CA THR A 28 -3.16 26.83 -23.21
C THR A 28 -3.10 28.29 -23.67
N ALA A 29 -2.39 28.57 -24.77
CA ALA A 29 -2.30 29.91 -25.37
C ALA A 29 -3.62 30.39 -26.02
N PHE A 30 -4.48 29.44 -26.41
CA PHE A 30 -5.85 29.70 -26.86
C PHE A 30 -6.76 30.08 -25.69
N TYR A 31 -6.62 29.39 -24.55
CA TYR A 31 -7.41 29.62 -23.34
C TYR A 31 -7.27 31.06 -22.81
N ASP A 32 -6.05 31.59 -22.77
CA ASP A 32 -5.75 32.97 -22.35
C ASP A 32 -6.37 34.04 -23.28
N LYS A 33 -6.71 33.67 -24.52
CA LYS A 33 -7.31 34.58 -25.50
C LYS A 33 -8.84 34.55 -25.46
N VAL A 34 -9.43 33.36 -25.29
CA VAL A 34 -10.89 33.18 -25.29
C VAL A 34 -11.53 33.58 -23.97
N THR A 35 -10.85 33.38 -22.84
CA THR A 35 -11.34 33.79 -21.51
C THR A 35 -11.48 35.31 -21.34
N LYS A 36 -10.96 36.11 -22.28
CA LYS A 36 -11.14 37.58 -22.31
C LYS A 36 -12.57 38.00 -22.60
N TYR A 37 -13.37 37.14 -23.25
CA TYR A 37 -14.76 37.43 -23.56
C TYR A 37 -15.66 36.94 -22.43
N PRO A 38 -16.53 37.78 -21.84
CA PRO A 38 -17.32 37.39 -20.67
C PRO A 38 -18.36 36.30 -20.94
N ASP A 39 -18.80 36.13 -22.19
CA ASP A 39 -19.80 35.16 -22.65
C ASP A 39 -19.18 34.00 -23.47
N TYR A 40 -17.87 33.78 -23.37
CA TYR A 40 -17.18 32.73 -24.12
C TYR A 40 -17.75 31.33 -23.88
N ILE A 41 -18.19 31.02 -22.65
CA ILE A 41 -18.82 29.73 -22.32
C ILE A 41 -20.16 29.59 -23.07
N VAL A 42 -20.92 30.68 -23.20
CA VAL A 42 -22.17 30.73 -23.98
C VAL A 42 -21.88 30.59 -25.48
N CYS A 43 -20.79 31.18 -25.97
CA CYS A 43 -20.32 30.99 -27.35
C CYS A 43 -19.99 29.51 -27.62
N LEU A 44 -19.24 28.86 -26.72
CA LEU A 44 -18.91 27.44 -26.84
C LEU A 44 -20.18 26.57 -26.82
N LEU A 45 -21.15 26.85 -25.95
CA LEU A 45 -22.45 26.15 -25.94
C LEU A 45 -23.26 26.38 -27.23
N LYS A 46 -23.19 27.58 -27.82
CA LYS A 46 -23.82 27.87 -29.11
C LYS A 46 -23.18 27.06 -30.23
N ILE A 47 -21.85 26.92 -30.21
CA ILE A 47 -21.10 26.09 -31.17
C ILE A 47 -21.49 24.62 -31.04
N VAL A 48 -21.57 24.12 -29.81
CA VAL A 48 -22.01 22.75 -29.49
C VAL A 48 -23.44 22.48 -29.97
N SER A 49 -24.36 23.42 -29.75
CA SER A 49 -25.79 23.26 -30.14
C SER A 49 -26.11 23.46 -31.61
N THR A 50 -25.19 24.01 -32.42
CA THR A 50 -25.48 24.38 -33.81
C THR A 50 -24.84 23.40 -34.80
N PRO A 51 -25.63 22.66 -35.61
CA PRO A 51 -25.11 21.65 -36.54
C PRO A 51 -24.13 22.17 -37.59
N GLU A 52 -24.23 23.46 -37.96
CA GLU A 52 -23.34 24.11 -38.94
C GLU A 52 -21.86 24.11 -38.51
N TYR A 53 -21.59 24.01 -37.21
CA TYR A 53 -20.22 24.00 -36.67
C TYR A 53 -19.70 22.61 -36.33
N LYS A 54 -20.20 21.56 -37.00
CA LYS A 54 -19.89 20.14 -36.69
C LYS A 54 -18.39 19.83 -36.54
N ALA A 55 -17.53 20.45 -37.35
CA ALA A 55 -16.08 20.28 -37.28
C ALA A 55 -15.43 20.80 -35.98
N LEU A 56 -16.09 21.75 -35.29
CA LEU A 56 -15.60 22.40 -34.09
C LEU A 56 -16.22 21.86 -32.79
N GLN A 57 -17.32 21.09 -32.89
CA GLN A 57 -18.08 20.61 -31.74
C GLN A 57 -17.23 19.76 -30.77
N ASN A 58 -16.34 18.92 -31.28
CA ASN A 58 -15.45 18.09 -30.45
C ASN A 58 -14.51 18.96 -29.59
N LEU A 59 -13.78 19.88 -30.23
CA LEU A 59 -12.87 20.79 -29.55
C LEU A 59 -13.63 21.69 -28.54
N ALA A 60 -14.80 22.19 -28.93
CA ALA A 60 -15.65 22.99 -28.05
C ALA A 60 -16.08 22.22 -26.79
N CYS A 61 -16.41 20.93 -26.90
CA CYS A 61 -16.75 20.10 -25.74
C CYS A 61 -15.55 19.86 -24.82
N ILE A 62 -14.35 19.61 -25.36
CA ILE A 62 -13.11 19.45 -24.57
C ILE A 62 -12.82 20.73 -23.78
N LEU A 63 -12.94 21.89 -24.43
CA LEU A 63 -12.71 23.18 -23.80
C LEU A 63 -13.76 23.47 -22.72
N LEU A 64 -15.05 23.24 -23.00
CA LEU A 64 -16.12 23.40 -22.01
C LEU A 64 -15.87 22.58 -20.75
N ARG A 65 -15.39 21.34 -20.88
CA ARG A 65 -15.09 20.47 -19.74
C ARG A 65 -14.13 21.11 -18.73
N GLN A 66 -13.12 21.83 -19.23
CA GLN A 66 -12.09 22.46 -18.39
C GLN A 66 -12.60 23.65 -17.58
N VAL A 67 -13.71 24.29 -17.99
CA VAL A 67 -14.26 25.49 -17.33
C VAL A 67 -15.55 25.25 -16.56
N LEU A 68 -16.22 24.12 -16.77
CA LEU A 68 -17.52 23.83 -16.13
C LEU A 68 -17.47 23.96 -14.60
N MET A 69 -16.38 23.51 -13.96
CA MET A 69 -16.19 23.58 -12.50
C MET A 69 -16.25 25.01 -11.95
N TYR A 70 -15.91 26.01 -12.77
CA TYR A 70 -15.83 27.41 -12.38
C TYR A 70 -16.98 28.25 -12.95
N SER A 71 -17.89 27.63 -13.71
CA SER A 71 -18.99 28.33 -14.37
C SER A 71 -20.20 28.48 -13.45
N GLN A 72 -20.91 29.62 -13.52
CA GLN A 72 -22.18 29.85 -12.81
C GLN A 72 -23.41 29.44 -13.66
N LEU A 73 -23.23 28.51 -14.60
CA LEU A 73 -24.31 28.09 -15.50
C LEU A 73 -25.27 27.14 -14.79
N ASP A 74 -26.56 27.20 -15.18
CA ASP A 74 -27.56 26.21 -14.78
C ASP A 74 -27.24 24.86 -15.44
N PRO A 75 -26.89 23.82 -14.67
CA PRO A 75 -26.55 22.51 -15.22
C PRO A 75 -27.66 21.88 -16.05
N SER A 76 -28.93 22.21 -15.75
CA SER A 76 -30.09 21.70 -16.49
C SER A 76 -30.10 22.17 -17.94
N GLN A 77 -29.75 23.43 -18.17
CA GLN A 77 -29.69 24.01 -19.52
C GLN A 77 -28.51 23.46 -20.31
N VAL A 78 -27.38 23.26 -19.65
CA VAL A 78 -26.18 22.68 -20.26
C VAL A 78 -26.43 21.22 -20.67
N ALA A 79 -27.07 20.43 -19.81
CA ALA A 79 -27.41 19.04 -20.11
C ALA A 79 -28.33 18.91 -21.33
N VAL A 80 -29.37 19.75 -21.44
CA VAL A 80 -30.29 19.76 -22.59
C VAL A 80 -29.57 20.03 -23.92
N ILE A 81 -28.52 20.85 -23.90
CA ILE A 81 -27.71 21.16 -25.10
C ILE A 81 -26.82 19.97 -25.49
N ILE A 82 -26.26 19.26 -24.52
CA ILE A 82 -25.27 18.19 -24.79
C ILE A 82 -25.93 16.85 -25.11
N ILE A 83 -27.07 16.51 -24.48
CA ILE A 83 -27.77 15.23 -24.68
C ILE A 83 -28.00 14.87 -26.17
N PRO A 84 -28.43 15.78 -27.06
CA PRO A 84 -28.58 15.48 -28.48
C PRO A 84 -27.30 14.98 -29.16
N LEU A 85 -26.12 15.42 -28.70
CA LEU A 85 -24.82 15.01 -29.26
C LEU A 85 -24.47 13.55 -28.96
N LEU A 86 -25.10 12.93 -27.96
CA LEU A 86 -24.91 11.50 -27.65
C LEU A 86 -25.30 10.60 -28.83
N LYS A 87 -26.19 11.07 -29.71
CA LYS A 87 -26.62 10.33 -30.90
C LYS A 87 -25.53 10.26 -31.98
N GLU A 88 -24.62 11.22 -32.00
CA GLU A 88 -23.56 11.33 -32.99
C GLU A 88 -22.34 10.50 -32.58
N ASN A 89 -22.03 9.43 -33.33
CA ASN A 89 -20.95 8.49 -33.00
C ASN A 89 -19.60 9.18 -32.74
N ALA A 90 -19.26 10.19 -33.53
CA ALA A 90 -17.98 10.92 -33.40
C ALA A 90 -17.90 11.81 -32.15
N LEU A 91 -19.04 12.19 -31.56
CA LEU A 91 -19.10 13.10 -30.41
C LEU A 91 -19.54 12.40 -29.12
N ARG A 92 -20.13 11.20 -29.21
CA ARG A 92 -20.75 10.48 -28.08
C ARG A 92 -19.85 10.36 -26.86
N SER A 93 -18.60 9.92 -27.04
CA SER A 93 -17.65 9.75 -25.93
C SER A 93 -17.33 11.08 -25.23
N VAL A 94 -17.07 12.13 -26.02
CA VAL A 94 -16.74 13.46 -25.48
C VAL A 94 -17.95 14.13 -24.83
N ALA A 95 -19.14 13.96 -25.41
CA ALA A 95 -20.40 14.41 -24.81
C ALA A 95 -20.70 13.67 -23.49
N SER A 96 -20.49 12.35 -23.42
CA SER A 96 -20.65 11.56 -22.18
C SER A 96 -19.71 12.04 -21.09
N ASN A 97 -18.44 12.31 -21.44
CA ASN A 97 -17.43 12.79 -20.50
C ASN A 97 -17.73 14.20 -19.99
N LEU A 98 -18.22 15.08 -20.88
CA LEU A 98 -18.66 16.42 -20.50
C LEU A 98 -19.87 16.37 -19.55
N LEU A 99 -20.83 15.47 -19.79
CA LEU A 99 -21.98 15.25 -18.90
C LEU A 99 -21.55 14.64 -17.56
N SER A 100 -20.59 13.72 -17.52
CA SER A 100 -20.00 13.21 -16.27
C SER A 100 -19.35 14.33 -15.45
N THR A 101 -18.56 15.18 -16.11
CA THR A 101 -17.93 16.34 -15.44
C THR A 101 -18.98 17.33 -14.93
N LEU A 102 -20.03 17.60 -15.72
CA LEU A 102 -21.16 18.42 -15.30
C LEU A 102 -21.85 17.84 -14.07
N PHE A 103 -22.08 16.52 -14.05
CA PHE A 103 -22.66 15.81 -12.91
C PHE A 103 -21.82 16.02 -11.65
N VAL A 104 -20.50 15.78 -11.72
CA VAL A 104 -19.59 15.91 -10.56
C VAL A 104 -19.64 17.31 -9.95
N CYS A 105 -19.62 18.35 -10.77
CA CYS A 105 -19.59 19.76 -10.34
C CYS A 105 -20.96 20.33 -9.90
N SER A 106 -22.06 19.57 -10.03
CA SER A 106 -23.42 20.06 -9.76
C SER A 106 -23.93 19.74 -8.35
N SER A 107 -25.06 20.37 -7.99
CA SER A 107 -25.77 20.11 -6.72
C SER A 107 -26.39 18.71 -6.66
N ASP A 108 -26.62 18.20 -5.45
CA ASP A 108 -27.21 16.87 -5.26
C ASP A 108 -28.64 16.75 -5.81
N ASP A 109 -29.43 17.83 -5.81
CA ASP A 109 -30.77 17.87 -6.43
C ASP A 109 -30.69 17.67 -7.96
N PHE A 110 -29.74 18.34 -8.62
CA PHE A 110 -29.51 18.12 -10.06
C PHE A 110 -29.04 16.70 -10.32
N LYS A 111 -28.08 16.20 -9.53
CA LYS A 111 -27.54 14.83 -9.67
C LYS A 111 -28.66 13.79 -9.60
N PHE A 112 -29.54 13.90 -8.63
CA PHE A 112 -30.68 13.00 -8.46
C PHE A 112 -31.61 13.01 -9.70
N LYS A 113 -32.05 14.19 -10.14
CA LYS A 113 -32.93 14.35 -11.31
C LYS A 113 -32.26 13.90 -12.62
N PHE A 114 -30.97 14.17 -12.77
CA PHE A 114 -30.23 13.80 -13.96
C PHE A 114 -30.06 12.28 -14.06
N LEU A 115 -29.74 11.60 -12.96
CA LEU A 115 -29.73 10.13 -12.93
C LEU A 115 -31.09 9.54 -13.27
N GLN A 116 -32.19 10.07 -12.70
CA GLN A 116 -33.53 9.63 -13.08
C GLN A 116 -33.80 9.80 -14.58
N THR A 117 -33.36 10.92 -15.17
CA THR A 117 -33.49 11.19 -16.61
C THR A 117 -32.73 10.15 -17.44
N ILE A 118 -31.48 9.83 -17.06
CA ILE A 118 -30.68 8.79 -17.70
C ILE A 118 -31.41 7.44 -17.64
N LEU A 119 -31.84 7.02 -16.44
CA LEU A 119 -32.47 5.71 -16.21
C LEU A 119 -33.77 5.55 -17.01
N VAL A 120 -34.65 6.55 -16.95
CA VAL A 120 -35.90 6.55 -17.73
C VAL A 120 -35.59 6.49 -19.22
N THR A 121 -34.61 7.27 -19.71
CA THR A 121 -34.25 7.27 -21.13
C THR A 121 -33.74 5.90 -21.59
N ILE A 122 -32.90 5.23 -20.80
CA ILE A 122 -32.40 3.88 -21.12
C ILE A 122 -33.55 2.87 -21.18
N GLN A 123 -34.54 2.98 -20.28
CA GLN A 123 -35.65 2.02 -20.19
C GLN A 123 -36.77 2.24 -21.21
N THR A 124 -37.07 3.48 -21.58
CA THR A 124 -38.28 3.81 -22.38
C THR A 124 -37.99 4.29 -23.79
N SER A 125 -36.75 4.69 -24.11
CA SER A 125 -36.40 5.16 -25.45
C SER A 125 -36.34 4.00 -26.45
N ASN A 126 -36.66 4.29 -27.71
CA ASN A 126 -36.41 3.38 -28.84
C ASN A 126 -35.21 3.84 -29.70
N ASP A 127 -34.56 4.94 -29.33
CA ASP A 127 -33.42 5.52 -30.05
C ASP A 127 -32.11 4.90 -29.55
N LEU A 128 -31.60 3.92 -30.29
CA LEU A 128 -30.42 3.13 -29.92
C LEU A 128 -29.15 3.97 -29.69
N PRO A 129 -28.75 4.90 -30.59
CA PRO A 129 -27.64 5.82 -30.33
C PRO A 129 -27.79 6.63 -29.04
N LEU A 130 -29.01 7.05 -28.70
CA LEU A 130 -29.28 7.78 -27.46
C LEU A 130 -29.13 6.88 -26.23
N ILE A 131 -29.65 5.66 -26.28
CA ILE A 131 -29.51 4.67 -25.20
C ILE A 131 -28.02 4.38 -24.96
N GLU A 132 -27.25 4.14 -26.02
CA GLU A 132 -25.81 3.91 -25.94
C GLU A 132 -25.10 5.06 -25.24
N GLY A 133 -25.34 6.31 -25.67
CA GLY A 133 -24.68 7.46 -25.08
C GLY A 133 -25.13 7.75 -23.64
N MET A 134 -26.39 7.50 -23.29
CA MET A 134 -26.87 7.60 -21.92
C MET A 134 -26.22 6.56 -21.02
N LEU A 135 -26.06 5.33 -21.51
CA LEU A 135 -25.39 4.26 -20.80
C LEU A 135 -23.88 4.54 -20.64
N SER A 136 -23.20 5.06 -21.67
CA SER A 136 -21.80 5.51 -21.56
C SER A 136 -21.64 6.63 -20.54
N THR A 137 -22.57 7.59 -20.53
CA THR A 137 -22.60 8.68 -19.54
C THR A 137 -22.74 8.12 -18.13
N LEU A 138 -23.65 7.16 -17.94
CA LEU A 138 -23.85 6.49 -16.65
C LEU A 138 -22.60 5.75 -16.20
N SER A 139 -21.93 5.01 -17.09
CA SER A 139 -20.68 4.31 -16.77
C SER A 139 -19.59 5.26 -16.29
N MET A 140 -19.37 6.36 -17.01
CA MET A 140 -18.37 7.38 -16.64
C MET A 140 -18.71 8.03 -15.29
N ILE A 141 -19.98 8.32 -15.03
CA ILE A 141 -20.42 8.88 -13.74
C ILE A 141 -20.09 7.91 -12.59
N ILE A 142 -20.33 6.61 -12.79
CA ILE A 142 -20.05 5.57 -11.79
C ILE A 142 -18.54 5.40 -11.56
N GLU A 143 -17.74 5.51 -12.62
CA GLU A 143 -16.27 5.45 -12.55
C GLU A 143 -15.64 6.70 -11.89
N ASP A 144 -16.19 7.89 -12.18
CA ASP A 144 -15.60 9.17 -11.74
C ASP A 144 -15.98 9.56 -10.29
N ASP A 145 -17.13 9.11 -9.76
CA ASP A 145 -17.64 9.53 -8.43
C ASP A 145 -17.74 8.37 -7.43
N ASN A 146 -16.62 8.03 -6.79
CA ASN A 146 -16.53 6.99 -5.75
C ASN A 146 -17.32 7.28 -4.45
N ARG A 147 -18.08 8.38 -4.36
CA ARG A 147 -18.75 8.83 -3.12
C ARG A 147 -20.26 8.56 -3.08
N PHE A 148 -20.81 7.82 -4.05
CA PHE A 148 -22.26 7.53 -4.10
C PHE A 148 -22.80 6.92 -2.80
N THR A 149 -22.08 5.98 -2.21
CA THR A 149 -22.47 5.29 -0.95
C THR A 149 -22.52 6.23 0.26
N ASN A 150 -21.73 7.32 0.24
CA ASN A 150 -21.64 8.29 1.32
C ASN A 150 -22.67 9.43 1.23
N ARG A 151 -23.43 9.52 0.12
CA ARG A 151 -24.48 10.55 -0.06
C ARG A 151 -25.85 9.96 0.18
N GLU A 152 -26.47 10.29 1.31
CA GLU A 152 -27.79 9.78 1.71
C GLU A 152 -28.88 10.02 0.64
N GLN A 153 -28.80 11.13 -0.10
CA GLN A 153 -29.79 11.49 -1.14
C GLN A 153 -29.72 10.62 -2.40
N LEU A 154 -28.54 10.09 -2.75
CA LEU A 154 -28.34 9.30 -3.97
C LEU A 154 -28.43 7.79 -3.71
N ARG A 155 -28.23 7.37 -2.46
CA ARG A 155 -28.30 5.97 -2.03
C ARG A 155 -29.57 5.22 -2.50
N PRO A 156 -30.79 5.80 -2.49
CA PRO A 156 -32.00 5.11 -2.96
C PRO A 156 -31.97 4.75 -4.46
N LEU A 157 -31.18 5.46 -5.27
CA LEU A 157 -31.11 5.21 -6.71
C LEU A 157 -30.18 4.04 -7.07
N LEU A 158 -29.28 3.60 -6.18
CA LEU A 158 -28.27 2.58 -6.49
C LEU A 158 -28.87 1.27 -7.00
N GLU A 159 -29.90 0.76 -6.32
CA GLU A 159 -30.58 -0.48 -6.74
C GLU A 159 -31.31 -0.30 -8.08
N THR A 160 -31.91 0.88 -8.29
CA THR A 160 -32.61 1.19 -9.56
C THR A 160 -31.61 1.32 -10.71
N MET A 161 -30.45 1.94 -10.47
CA MET A 161 -29.35 2.04 -11.41
C MET A 161 -28.84 0.66 -11.79
N PHE A 162 -28.59 -0.20 -10.79
CA PHE A 162 -28.16 -1.58 -11.00
C PHE A 162 -29.18 -2.34 -11.87
N GLU A 163 -30.46 -2.37 -11.50
CA GLU A 163 -31.47 -3.12 -12.27
C GLU A 163 -31.64 -2.58 -13.71
N CYS A 164 -31.53 -1.26 -13.91
CA CYS A 164 -31.57 -0.65 -15.23
C CYS A 164 -30.42 -1.12 -16.13
N VAL A 165 -29.18 -1.06 -15.63
CA VAL A 165 -27.99 -1.49 -16.37
C VAL A 165 -28.00 -3.02 -16.54
N PHE A 166 -28.37 -3.74 -15.49
CA PHE A 166 -28.42 -5.20 -15.48
C PHE A 166 -29.37 -5.76 -16.54
N ALA A 167 -30.52 -5.11 -16.78
CA ALA A 167 -31.44 -5.48 -17.86
C ALA A 167 -30.79 -5.38 -19.26
N CYS A 168 -29.80 -4.53 -19.44
CA CYS A 168 -29.10 -4.32 -20.71
C CYS A 168 -27.93 -5.30 -20.95
N THR A 169 -27.51 -6.08 -19.93
CA THR A 169 -26.41 -7.07 -20.05
C THR A 169 -26.71 -8.24 -20.98
N SER A 170 -27.98 -8.46 -21.31
CA SER A 170 -28.43 -9.49 -22.26
C SER A 170 -28.89 -8.91 -23.59
N ASN A 171 -28.56 -7.66 -23.88
CA ASN A 171 -28.96 -7.00 -25.13
C ASN A 171 -28.31 -7.66 -26.35
N GLN A 172 -29.05 -7.73 -27.45
CA GLN A 172 -28.58 -8.27 -28.73
C GLN A 172 -27.46 -7.41 -29.35
N LEU A 173 -27.43 -6.12 -29.03
CA LEU A 173 -26.40 -5.21 -29.52
C LEU A 173 -25.13 -5.32 -28.69
N ASP A 174 -24.05 -5.66 -29.39
CA ASP A 174 -22.69 -5.79 -28.87
C ASP A 174 -22.23 -4.59 -28.03
N VAL A 175 -22.44 -3.38 -28.54
CA VAL A 175 -22.00 -2.15 -27.86
C VAL A 175 -22.77 -1.92 -26.56
N VAL A 176 -24.09 -2.10 -26.57
CA VAL A 176 -24.92 -1.93 -25.36
C VAL A 176 -24.56 -2.98 -24.32
N ARG A 177 -24.38 -4.24 -24.75
CA ARG A 177 -23.99 -5.34 -23.86
C ARG A 177 -22.62 -5.12 -23.24
N LYS A 178 -21.64 -4.68 -24.03
CA LYS A 178 -20.29 -4.32 -23.57
C LYS A 178 -20.35 -3.27 -22.46
N ILE A 179 -20.93 -2.09 -22.76
CA ILE A 179 -20.97 -0.98 -21.79
C ILE A 179 -21.73 -1.42 -20.53
N SER A 180 -22.85 -2.13 -20.67
CA SER A 180 -23.64 -2.60 -19.53
C SER A 180 -22.84 -3.54 -18.62
N MET A 181 -22.08 -4.47 -19.21
CA MET A 181 -21.25 -5.39 -18.45
C MET A 181 -20.11 -4.67 -17.73
N GLU A 182 -19.43 -3.73 -18.41
CA GLU A 182 -18.39 -2.87 -17.81
C GLU A 182 -18.96 -2.04 -16.65
N THR A 183 -20.15 -1.46 -16.82
CA THR A 183 -20.82 -0.70 -15.74
C THR A 183 -21.23 -1.61 -14.57
N VAL A 184 -21.68 -2.85 -14.83
CA VAL A 184 -22.02 -3.82 -13.77
C VAL A 184 -20.80 -4.24 -12.95
N VAL A 185 -19.58 -4.28 -13.52
CA VAL A 185 -18.35 -4.52 -12.74
C VAL A 185 -18.30 -3.56 -11.54
N ASN A 186 -18.52 -2.27 -11.81
CA ASN A 186 -18.46 -1.20 -10.81
C ASN A 186 -19.72 -1.07 -9.95
N LEU A 187 -20.84 -1.71 -10.30
CA LEU A 187 -22.10 -1.70 -9.54
C LEU A 187 -22.46 -3.03 -8.88
N SER A 188 -21.67 -4.07 -9.07
CA SER A 188 -22.00 -5.44 -8.62
C SER A 188 -22.32 -5.54 -7.13
N TYR A 189 -21.68 -4.71 -6.29
CA TYR A 189 -21.95 -4.62 -4.84
C TYR A 189 -23.37 -4.15 -4.50
N ALA A 190 -24.02 -3.41 -5.41
CA ALA A 190 -25.37 -2.89 -5.23
C ALA A 190 -26.44 -3.94 -5.57
N SER A 191 -26.04 -5.15 -5.97
CA SER A 191 -27.01 -6.21 -6.25
C SER A 191 -27.75 -6.61 -4.97
N GLY A 192 -29.07 -6.43 -4.97
CA GLY A 192 -29.96 -7.00 -3.94
C GLY A 192 -30.28 -8.47 -4.14
N ASN A 193 -29.93 -9.05 -5.29
CA ASN A 193 -30.25 -10.44 -5.66
C ASN A 193 -29.15 -11.07 -6.50
N TYR A 194 -28.09 -11.51 -5.82
CA TYR A 194 -26.96 -12.14 -6.47
C TYR A 194 -27.27 -13.45 -7.22
N PRO A 195 -28.16 -14.35 -6.75
CA PRO A 195 -28.52 -15.54 -7.54
C PRO A 195 -29.07 -15.18 -8.93
N LYS A 196 -29.88 -14.12 -9.05
CA LYS A 196 -30.37 -13.60 -10.33
C LYS A 196 -29.20 -13.04 -11.17
N LEU A 197 -28.31 -12.26 -10.55
CA LEU A 197 -27.12 -11.73 -11.20
C LEU A 197 -26.27 -12.85 -11.81
N LEU A 198 -25.86 -13.84 -11.01
CA LEU A 198 -25.05 -14.98 -11.44
C LEU A 198 -25.69 -15.75 -12.59
N LYS A 199 -26.98 -16.09 -12.47
CA LYS A 199 -27.72 -16.80 -13.52
C LYS A 199 -27.70 -16.05 -14.86
N THR A 200 -27.70 -14.72 -14.85
CA THR A 200 -27.67 -13.91 -16.06
C THR A 200 -26.26 -13.73 -16.63
N ILE A 201 -25.24 -13.56 -15.78
CA ILE A 201 -23.88 -13.27 -16.24
C ILE A 201 -23.07 -14.51 -16.60
N ILE A 202 -23.31 -15.67 -15.99
CA ILE A 202 -22.55 -16.90 -16.29
C ILE A 202 -22.61 -17.27 -17.78
N PRO A 203 -23.76 -17.22 -18.47
CA PRO A 203 -23.82 -17.42 -19.92
C PRO A 203 -22.97 -16.43 -20.73
N ARG A 204 -22.63 -15.26 -20.19
CA ARG A 204 -21.76 -14.25 -20.84
C ARG A 204 -20.29 -14.66 -20.86
N ALA A 205 -19.88 -15.71 -20.15
CA ALA A 205 -18.56 -16.31 -20.35
C ALA A 205 -18.36 -16.80 -21.80
N LYS A 206 -19.43 -17.10 -22.53
CA LYS A 206 -19.40 -17.52 -23.95
C LYS A 206 -19.72 -16.41 -24.94
N ASP A 207 -19.68 -15.15 -24.50
CA ASP A 207 -20.02 -14.02 -25.36
C ASP A 207 -19.02 -13.86 -26.51
N THR A 208 -19.44 -13.27 -27.63
CA THR A 208 -18.58 -13.06 -28.80
C THR A 208 -17.49 -12.01 -28.52
N LEU A 209 -17.79 -11.02 -27.67
CA LEU A 209 -16.87 -9.93 -27.37
C LEU A 209 -15.91 -10.28 -26.23
N PRO A 210 -14.57 -10.15 -26.42
CA PRO A 210 -13.59 -10.34 -25.36
C PRO A 210 -13.82 -9.42 -24.15
N SER A 211 -14.21 -8.16 -24.38
CA SER A 211 -14.51 -7.21 -23.30
C SER A 211 -15.62 -7.68 -22.37
N VAL A 212 -16.67 -8.30 -22.90
CA VAL A 212 -17.76 -8.87 -22.09
C VAL A 212 -17.28 -10.05 -21.25
N ARG A 213 -16.41 -10.91 -21.81
CA ARG A 213 -15.83 -12.05 -21.09
C ARG A 213 -14.87 -11.59 -20.00
N ILE A 214 -14.09 -10.52 -20.24
CA ILE A 214 -13.27 -9.86 -19.22
C ILE A 214 -14.15 -9.30 -18.09
N SER A 215 -15.21 -8.56 -18.41
CA SER A 215 -16.13 -8.03 -17.40
C SER A 215 -16.80 -9.14 -16.59
N PHE A 216 -17.11 -10.29 -17.19
CA PHE A 216 -17.56 -11.47 -16.44
C PHE A 216 -16.54 -11.88 -15.38
N CYS A 217 -15.26 -12.07 -15.74
CA CYS A 217 -14.21 -12.42 -14.78
C CYS A 217 -14.08 -11.37 -13.66
N GLN A 218 -14.12 -10.08 -14.01
CA GLN A 218 -14.04 -8.98 -13.04
C GLN A 218 -15.24 -8.92 -12.09
N ILE A 219 -16.45 -9.19 -12.57
CA ILE A 219 -17.64 -9.30 -11.70
C ILE A 219 -17.49 -10.46 -10.72
N ILE A 220 -17.02 -11.63 -11.19
CA ILE A 220 -16.75 -12.77 -10.30
C ILE A 220 -15.68 -12.41 -9.27
N ALA A 221 -14.60 -11.72 -9.65
CA ALA A 221 -13.57 -11.24 -8.72
C ALA A 221 -14.15 -10.30 -7.65
N ASN A 222 -14.98 -9.34 -8.05
CA ASN A 222 -15.59 -8.37 -7.13
C ASN A 222 -16.54 -9.04 -6.13
N ILE A 223 -17.35 -10.00 -6.60
CA ILE A 223 -18.25 -10.78 -5.72
C ILE A 223 -17.42 -11.67 -4.78
N LEU A 224 -16.34 -12.28 -5.27
CA LEU A 224 -15.46 -13.11 -4.45
C LEU A 224 -14.85 -12.32 -3.28
N LEU A 225 -14.44 -11.08 -3.53
CA LEU A 225 -13.87 -10.20 -2.51
C LEU A 225 -14.92 -9.65 -1.52
N SER A 226 -16.12 -9.34 -2.00
CA SER A 226 -17.12 -8.61 -1.20
C SER A 226 -18.16 -9.53 -0.55
N PHE A 227 -18.60 -10.57 -1.25
CA PHE A 227 -19.71 -11.45 -0.87
C PHE A 227 -19.46 -12.91 -1.30
N PRO A 228 -18.38 -13.56 -0.84
CA PRO A 228 -17.98 -14.86 -1.36
C PRO A 228 -19.08 -15.92 -1.25
N GLU A 229 -19.76 -16.04 -0.11
CA GLU A 229 -20.79 -17.06 0.17
C GLU A 229 -21.85 -17.26 -0.94
N VAL A 230 -22.13 -16.19 -1.69
CA VAL A 230 -23.06 -16.17 -2.82
C VAL A 230 -22.64 -17.10 -3.96
N LEU A 231 -21.35 -17.21 -4.25
CA LEU A 231 -20.84 -17.98 -5.41
C LEU A 231 -20.98 -19.49 -5.22
N LYS A 232 -21.13 -19.95 -3.97
CA LYS A 232 -21.13 -21.36 -3.60
C LYS A 232 -22.14 -22.21 -4.39
N ASN A 233 -23.34 -21.67 -4.62
CA ASN A 233 -24.40 -22.39 -5.32
C ASN A 233 -24.17 -22.54 -6.83
N SER A 234 -23.30 -21.71 -7.41
CA SER A 234 -22.99 -21.70 -8.85
C SER A 234 -21.51 -21.99 -9.12
N ILE A 235 -20.79 -22.50 -8.12
CA ILE A 235 -19.34 -22.67 -8.18
C ILE A 235 -18.93 -23.59 -9.33
N ASN A 236 -19.65 -24.70 -9.55
CA ASN A 236 -19.34 -25.64 -10.64
C ASN A 236 -19.50 -25.00 -12.02
N ASP A 237 -20.53 -24.17 -12.22
CA ASP A 237 -20.75 -23.46 -13.47
C ASP A 237 -19.64 -22.42 -13.72
N ILE A 238 -19.21 -21.74 -12.66
CA ILE A 238 -18.10 -20.79 -12.70
C ILE A 238 -16.79 -21.53 -13.03
N LEU A 239 -16.48 -22.64 -12.35
CA LEU A 239 -15.28 -23.43 -12.62
C LEU A 239 -15.23 -23.89 -14.08
N ASN A 240 -16.35 -24.39 -14.62
CA ASN A 240 -16.45 -24.78 -16.03
C ASN A 240 -16.21 -23.60 -16.98
N ALA A 241 -16.80 -22.44 -16.69
CA ALA A 241 -16.57 -21.22 -17.46
C ALA A 241 -15.09 -20.81 -17.43
N LEU A 242 -14.45 -20.84 -16.26
CA LEU A 242 -13.03 -20.47 -16.12
C LEU A 242 -12.08 -21.43 -16.84
N PHE A 243 -12.40 -22.73 -16.91
CA PHE A 243 -11.61 -23.68 -17.70
C PHE A 243 -11.64 -23.36 -19.21
N GLU A 244 -12.81 -23.02 -19.73
CA GLU A 244 -12.96 -22.61 -21.13
C GLU A 244 -12.23 -21.27 -21.37
N LEU A 245 -12.44 -20.28 -20.50
CA LEU A 245 -11.82 -18.97 -20.60
C LEU A 245 -10.30 -18.98 -20.41
N GLY A 246 -9.74 -19.94 -19.66
CA GLY A 246 -8.29 -20.14 -19.55
C GLY A 246 -7.63 -20.57 -20.86
N ASN A 247 -8.43 -20.94 -21.87
CA ASN A 247 -7.99 -21.27 -23.22
C ASN A 247 -8.66 -20.39 -24.29
N ASP A 248 -9.23 -19.25 -23.89
CA ASP A 248 -9.84 -18.27 -24.79
C ASP A 248 -8.85 -17.82 -25.87
N PRO A 249 -9.26 -17.48 -27.11
CA PRO A 249 -8.35 -16.91 -28.11
C PRO A 249 -7.72 -15.58 -27.69
N ASP A 250 -8.41 -14.78 -26.89
CA ASP A 250 -7.94 -13.48 -26.43
C ASP A 250 -7.06 -13.61 -25.17
N VAL A 251 -5.83 -13.10 -25.27
CA VAL A 251 -4.83 -13.15 -24.17
C VAL A 251 -5.36 -12.46 -22.91
N SER A 252 -6.04 -11.32 -23.05
CA SER A 252 -6.53 -10.55 -21.90
C SER A 252 -7.63 -11.29 -21.16
N VAL A 253 -8.50 -12.01 -21.88
CA VAL A 253 -9.52 -12.88 -21.29
C VAL A 253 -8.86 -14.02 -20.51
N ARG A 254 -7.86 -14.69 -21.10
CA ARG A 254 -7.12 -15.76 -20.42
C ARG A 254 -6.46 -15.25 -19.15
N THR A 255 -5.75 -14.13 -19.20
CA THR A 255 -5.11 -13.50 -18.05
C THR A 255 -6.11 -13.25 -16.91
N GLN A 256 -7.28 -12.68 -17.21
CA GLN A 256 -8.31 -12.42 -16.20
C GLN A 256 -8.87 -13.71 -15.59
N ALA A 257 -9.12 -14.73 -16.41
CA ALA A 257 -9.62 -16.02 -15.93
C ALA A 257 -8.59 -16.76 -15.06
N LEU A 258 -7.31 -16.73 -15.45
CA LEU A 258 -6.23 -17.37 -14.70
C LEU A 258 -6.12 -16.78 -13.29
N GLY A 259 -6.29 -15.47 -13.14
CA GLY A 259 -6.17 -14.77 -11.85
C GLY A 259 -7.23 -15.12 -10.81
N LEU A 260 -8.31 -15.80 -11.19
CA LEU A 260 -9.38 -16.19 -10.28
C LEU A 260 -9.08 -17.49 -9.51
N TRP A 261 -8.20 -18.36 -10.02
CA TRP A 261 -7.94 -19.67 -9.40
C TRP A 261 -7.34 -19.57 -8.00
N GLY A 262 -6.41 -18.63 -7.80
CA GLY A 262 -5.76 -18.39 -6.51
C GLY A 262 -6.76 -17.98 -5.42
N PRO A 263 -7.48 -16.86 -5.56
CA PRO A 263 -8.46 -16.40 -4.57
C PRO A 263 -9.61 -17.40 -4.36
N MET A 264 -10.06 -18.10 -5.41
CA MET A 264 -11.10 -19.13 -5.26
C MET A 264 -10.62 -20.32 -4.43
N SER A 265 -9.34 -20.68 -4.51
CA SER A 265 -8.80 -21.83 -3.76
C SER A 265 -8.78 -21.61 -2.25
N GLU A 266 -8.72 -20.36 -1.80
CA GLU A 266 -8.77 -19.98 -0.39
C GLU A 266 -10.16 -20.25 0.19
N LEU A 267 -11.20 -19.95 -0.59
CA LEU A 267 -12.59 -19.95 -0.13
C LEU A 267 -13.35 -21.25 -0.46
N TYR A 268 -13.01 -21.92 -1.57
CA TYR A 268 -13.75 -23.08 -2.11
C TYR A 268 -12.89 -24.33 -2.28
N GLN A 269 -11.95 -24.56 -1.35
CA GLN A 269 -11.00 -25.67 -1.44
C GLN A 269 -11.68 -27.03 -1.64
N LYS A 270 -12.82 -27.28 -0.98
CA LYS A 270 -13.54 -28.56 -1.05
C LYS A 270 -14.19 -28.76 -2.42
N GLU A 271 -14.80 -27.70 -2.95
CA GLU A 271 -15.49 -27.69 -4.23
C GLU A 271 -14.49 -27.75 -5.41
N MET A 272 -13.30 -27.18 -5.25
CA MET A 272 -12.23 -27.23 -6.26
C MET A 272 -11.43 -28.53 -6.25
N ALA A 273 -11.37 -29.25 -5.11
CA ALA A 273 -10.58 -30.47 -4.95
C ALA A 273 -10.77 -31.53 -6.06
N PRO A 274 -11.98 -31.80 -6.60
CA PRO A 274 -12.16 -32.77 -7.69
C PRO A 274 -11.42 -32.39 -8.97
N ASN A 275 -11.25 -31.10 -9.22
CA ASN A 275 -10.68 -30.56 -10.45
C ASN A 275 -9.23 -30.06 -10.26
N ILE A 276 -8.64 -30.21 -9.07
CA ILE A 276 -7.34 -29.62 -8.73
C ILE A 276 -6.24 -29.97 -9.74
N MET A 277 -6.17 -31.24 -10.18
CA MET A 277 -5.17 -31.66 -11.16
C MET A 277 -5.36 -31.01 -12.52
N GLN A 278 -6.60 -30.79 -12.96
CA GLN A 278 -6.89 -30.11 -14.23
C GLN A 278 -6.54 -28.62 -14.14
N ILE A 279 -6.82 -27.98 -13.00
CA ILE A 279 -6.45 -26.59 -12.74
C ILE A 279 -4.93 -26.44 -12.77
N LEU A 280 -4.20 -27.31 -12.07
CA LEU A 280 -2.74 -27.30 -12.07
C LEU A 280 -2.17 -27.52 -13.47
N GLN A 281 -2.72 -28.45 -14.24
CA GLN A 281 -2.31 -28.66 -15.64
C GLN A 281 -2.54 -27.41 -16.50
N LEU A 282 -3.72 -26.78 -16.40
CA LEU A 282 -4.02 -25.53 -17.10
C LEU A 282 -2.99 -24.44 -16.76
N LEU A 283 -2.77 -24.17 -15.47
CA LEU A 283 -1.84 -23.14 -15.01
C LEU A 283 -0.39 -23.43 -15.46
N ILE A 284 0.07 -24.67 -15.33
CA ILE A 284 1.43 -25.08 -15.70
C ILE A 284 1.68 -24.90 -17.20
N THR A 285 0.68 -25.12 -18.06
CA THR A 285 0.84 -24.90 -19.51
C THR A 285 1.07 -23.45 -19.89
N LYS A 286 0.75 -22.49 -19.01
CA LYS A 286 0.94 -21.05 -19.23
C LYS A 286 2.26 -20.52 -18.65
N LEU A 287 3.04 -21.37 -17.97
CA LEU A 287 4.30 -20.97 -17.35
C LEU A 287 5.48 -20.81 -18.32
N PRO A 288 5.66 -21.59 -19.40
CA PRO A 288 6.80 -21.43 -20.28
C PRO A 288 6.94 -20.01 -20.82
N ILE A 289 8.14 -19.44 -20.69
CA ILE A 289 8.41 -18.09 -21.19
C ILE A 289 8.35 -18.07 -22.73
N THR A 290 7.63 -17.10 -23.28
CA THR A 290 7.57 -16.88 -24.73
C THR A 290 8.85 -16.21 -25.25
N ASP A 291 9.16 -16.31 -26.55
CA ASP A 291 10.32 -15.62 -27.13
C ASP A 291 10.26 -14.10 -26.95
N GLU A 292 9.07 -13.51 -27.08
CA GLU A 292 8.82 -12.09 -26.86
C GLU A 292 9.08 -11.68 -25.40
N GLU A 293 8.71 -12.54 -24.44
CA GLU A 293 8.99 -12.31 -23.02
C GLU A 293 10.46 -12.52 -22.65
N VAL A 294 11.28 -13.25 -23.42
CA VAL A 294 12.70 -13.44 -23.06
C VAL A 294 13.43 -12.11 -23.05
N ASP A 295 13.20 -11.30 -24.08
CA ASP A 295 13.88 -10.01 -24.22
C ASP A 295 13.40 -9.02 -23.16
N THR A 296 12.13 -9.08 -22.73
CA THR A 296 11.66 -8.23 -21.63
C THR A 296 12.09 -8.79 -20.27
N GLU A 297 11.79 -10.04 -19.94
CA GLU A 297 12.05 -10.64 -18.63
C GLU A 297 13.54 -10.85 -18.32
N TYR A 298 14.43 -10.85 -19.31
CA TYR A 298 15.86 -11.02 -19.10
C TYR A 298 16.76 -9.96 -19.75
N SER A 299 16.20 -8.83 -20.23
CA SER A 299 17.00 -7.70 -20.71
C SER A 299 17.99 -7.19 -19.65
N SER A 300 19.07 -6.56 -20.14
CA SER A 300 19.97 -5.77 -19.30
C SER A 300 19.34 -4.50 -18.75
N ASP A 301 18.20 -4.08 -19.28
CA ASP A 301 17.54 -2.81 -18.95
C ASP A 301 16.56 -3.03 -17.80
N ALA A 302 17.13 -3.14 -16.59
CA ALA A 302 16.39 -3.47 -15.37
C ALA A 302 15.28 -2.45 -15.05
N ASP A 303 15.44 -1.20 -15.49
CA ASP A 303 14.52 -0.09 -15.13
C ASP A 303 13.18 -0.14 -15.89
N GLU A 304 13.12 -0.64 -17.13
CA GLU A 304 11.84 -0.73 -17.85
C GLU A 304 10.97 -1.90 -17.38
N VAL A 305 11.59 -2.97 -16.86
CA VAL A 305 10.90 -4.26 -16.63
C VAL A 305 10.65 -4.55 -15.14
N LEU A 306 11.44 -3.99 -14.22
CA LEU A 306 11.19 -4.16 -12.78
C LEU A 306 10.00 -3.32 -12.27
N PHE A 307 9.64 -2.24 -12.98
CA PHE A 307 8.51 -1.37 -12.67
C PHE A 307 7.30 -1.54 -13.61
N GLY A 308 7.43 -2.38 -14.65
CA GLY A 308 6.37 -2.64 -15.63
C GLY A 308 5.30 -3.58 -15.08
N ASN A 309 4.13 -3.03 -14.75
CA ASN A 309 2.91 -3.75 -14.32
C ASN A 309 2.21 -4.54 -15.47
N GLU A 310 2.94 -5.03 -16.46
CA GLU A 310 2.32 -5.85 -17.50
C GLU A 310 2.05 -7.26 -16.97
N TYR A 311 0.77 -7.52 -16.68
CA TYR A 311 0.25 -8.81 -16.25
C TYR A 311 0.20 -9.78 -17.44
N SER A 312 1.32 -10.46 -17.71
CA SER A 312 1.33 -11.57 -18.66
C SER A 312 0.63 -12.80 -18.08
N GLU A 313 0.17 -13.70 -18.95
CA GLU A 313 -0.47 -14.97 -18.54
C GLU A 313 0.43 -15.79 -17.61
N ARG A 314 1.74 -15.80 -17.90
CA ARG A 314 2.76 -16.48 -17.08
C ARG A 314 2.79 -15.94 -15.66
N LYS A 315 2.83 -14.62 -15.49
CA LYS A 315 2.88 -13.97 -14.17
C LYS A 315 1.59 -14.27 -13.38
N VAL A 316 0.43 -14.13 -14.01
CA VAL A 316 -0.86 -14.39 -13.34
C VAL A 316 -1.04 -15.86 -12.98
N ALA A 317 -0.60 -16.78 -13.84
CA ALA A 317 -0.59 -18.21 -13.52
C ALA A 317 0.35 -18.50 -12.32
N GLY A 318 1.52 -17.89 -12.28
CA GLY A 318 2.46 -17.99 -11.16
C GLY A 318 1.90 -17.44 -9.84
N ILE A 319 1.23 -16.29 -9.87
CA ILE A 319 0.54 -15.71 -8.69
C ILE A 319 -0.56 -16.65 -8.20
N SER A 320 -1.35 -17.20 -9.12
CA SER A 320 -2.44 -18.13 -8.77
C SER A 320 -1.90 -19.41 -8.15
N LEU A 321 -0.78 -19.94 -8.66
CA LEU A 321 -0.10 -21.10 -8.08
C LEU A 321 0.49 -20.80 -6.69
N ASP A 322 1.06 -19.61 -6.46
CA ASP A 322 1.57 -19.17 -5.15
C ASP A 322 0.45 -19.14 -4.10
N GLN A 323 -0.69 -18.54 -4.44
CA GLN A 323 -1.88 -18.49 -3.57
C GLN A 323 -2.51 -19.88 -3.36
N MET A 324 -2.61 -20.70 -4.42
CA MET A 324 -3.08 -22.07 -4.27
C MET A 324 -2.16 -22.87 -3.35
N ALA A 325 -0.84 -22.71 -3.49
CA ALA A 325 0.11 -23.41 -2.66
C ALA A 325 -0.03 -23.03 -1.17
N SER A 326 -0.25 -21.75 -0.84
CA SER A 326 -0.51 -21.36 0.56
C SER A 326 -1.77 -22.00 1.15
N ASN A 327 -2.75 -22.37 0.31
CA ASN A 327 -4.02 -22.95 0.76
C ASN A 327 -4.00 -24.48 0.84
N TYR A 328 -3.37 -25.14 -0.15
CA TYR A 328 -3.26 -26.61 -0.20
C TYR A 328 -2.04 -27.16 0.54
N GLY A 329 -1.05 -26.32 0.81
CA GLY A 329 0.15 -26.64 1.57
C GLY A 329 0.97 -27.79 0.98
N ASN A 330 1.56 -28.58 1.87
CA ASN A 330 2.41 -29.74 1.58
C ASN A 330 1.79 -30.75 0.60
N LYS A 331 0.46 -30.87 0.54
CA LYS A 331 -0.25 -31.77 -0.39
C LYS A 331 -0.02 -31.39 -1.85
N MET A 332 -0.13 -30.09 -2.18
CA MET A 332 0.07 -29.61 -3.55
C MET A 332 1.52 -29.75 -3.98
N ILE A 333 2.46 -29.46 -3.09
CA ILE A 333 3.90 -29.63 -3.36
C ILE A 333 4.24 -31.09 -3.64
N THR A 334 3.75 -32.01 -2.81
CA THR A 334 3.95 -33.46 -2.99
C THR A 334 3.48 -33.94 -4.37
N LEU A 335 2.38 -33.38 -4.89
CA LEU A 335 1.88 -33.71 -6.23
C LEU A 335 2.77 -33.18 -7.36
N LEU A 336 3.40 -32.02 -7.18
CA LEU A 336 4.14 -31.31 -8.22
C LEU A 336 5.63 -31.65 -8.25
N LEU A 337 6.24 -32.03 -7.12
CA LEU A 337 7.67 -32.34 -7.04
C LEU A 337 8.15 -33.39 -8.05
N PRO A 338 7.44 -34.51 -8.30
CA PRO A 338 7.87 -35.50 -9.30
C PRO A 338 7.97 -34.90 -10.71
N PHE A 339 6.98 -34.09 -11.10
CA PHE A 339 6.95 -33.41 -12.39
C PHE A 339 8.10 -32.40 -12.51
N ILE A 340 8.32 -31.59 -11.47
CA ILE A 340 9.42 -30.62 -11.42
C ILE A 340 10.77 -31.37 -11.54
N SER A 341 11.00 -32.39 -10.70
CA SER A 341 12.26 -33.15 -10.68
C SER A 341 12.61 -33.74 -12.04
N GLN A 342 11.61 -34.27 -12.76
CA GLN A 342 11.81 -34.84 -14.09
C GLN A 342 12.22 -33.78 -15.13
N LYS A 343 11.70 -32.55 -15.02
CA LYS A 343 11.82 -31.50 -16.04
C LYS A 343 12.91 -30.46 -15.78
N VAL A 344 13.42 -30.35 -14.54
CA VAL A 344 14.50 -29.40 -14.19
C VAL A 344 15.76 -29.62 -15.05
N SER A 345 16.00 -30.86 -15.47
CA SER A 345 17.14 -31.23 -16.31
C SER A 345 16.82 -31.25 -17.81
N SER A 346 15.71 -30.62 -18.24
CA SER A 346 15.35 -30.53 -19.66
C SER A 346 16.46 -29.83 -20.47
N PRO A 347 16.82 -30.33 -21.66
CA PRO A 347 17.74 -29.64 -22.55
C PRO A 347 17.14 -28.35 -23.11
N ASN A 348 15.80 -28.25 -23.17
CA ASN A 348 15.11 -27.02 -23.48
C ASN A 348 15.14 -26.11 -22.24
N TRP A 349 15.98 -25.08 -22.26
CA TRP A 349 16.17 -24.20 -21.12
C TRP A 349 14.87 -23.50 -20.69
N LYS A 350 13.95 -23.22 -21.62
CA LYS A 350 12.64 -22.62 -21.30
C LYS A 350 11.75 -23.56 -20.50
N GLU A 351 11.80 -24.86 -20.79
CA GLU A 351 11.09 -25.87 -19.98
C GLU A 351 11.71 -26.01 -18.60
N ALA A 352 13.04 -26.04 -18.52
CA ALA A 352 13.76 -26.12 -17.25
C ALA A 352 13.48 -24.89 -16.37
N GLU A 353 13.52 -23.70 -16.97
CA GLU A 353 13.21 -22.42 -16.35
C GLU A 353 11.75 -22.40 -15.84
N ALA A 354 10.77 -22.83 -16.65
CA ALA A 354 9.36 -22.83 -16.28
C ALA A 354 9.07 -23.70 -15.05
N VAL A 355 9.74 -24.85 -14.92
CA VAL A 355 9.56 -25.71 -13.74
C VAL A 355 10.32 -25.23 -12.51
N MET A 356 11.40 -24.46 -12.68
CA MET A 356 12.03 -23.73 -11.58
C MET A 356 11.12 -22.59 -11.11
N PHE A 357 10.51 -21.85 -12.02
CA PHE A 357 9.51 -20.84 -11.69
C PHE A 357 8.31 -21.47 -10.94
N LEU A 358 7.79 -22.59 -11.43
CA LEU A 358 6.76 -23.38 -10.72
C LEU A 358 7.21 -23.75 -9.31
N PHE A 359 8.44 -24.26 -9.14
CA PHE A 359 8.99 -24.60 -7.83
C PHE A 359 8.98 -23.40 -6.89
N GLY A 360 9.54 -22.27 -7.31
CA GLY A 360 9.60 -21.07 -6.48
C GLY A 360 8.22 -20.52 -6.10
N CYS A 361 7.24 -20.60 -7.01
CA CYS A 361 5.84 -20.25 -6.71
C CYS A 361 5.26 -21.12 -5.58
N VAL A 362 5.45 -22.44 -5.64
CA VAL A 362 4.74 -23.35 -4.71
C VAL A 362 5.42 -23.51 -3.35
N VAL A 363 6.73 -23.28 -3.24
CA VAL A 363 7.45 -23.52 -1.97
C VAL A 363 7.35 -22.38 -0.96
N ASN A 364 7.39 -21.13 -1.40
CA ASN A 364 7.56 -19.97 -0.50
C ASN A 364 6.49 -19.83 0.58
N LYS A 365 5.22 -20.11 0.24
CA LYS A 365 4.11 -20.03 1.20
C LYS A 365 3.39 -21.36 1.38
N GLY A 366 3.61 -22.33 0.50
CA GLY A 366 2.92 -23.60 0.55
C GLY A 366 3.68 -24.69 1.29
N TRP A 367 4.99 -24.53 1.51
CA TRP A 367 5.82 -25.55 2.11
C TRP A 367 6.15 -25.22 3.56
N THR A 368 6.08 -26.22 4.43
CA THR A 368 6.59 -26.17 5.80
C THR A 368 7.46 -27.40 6.06
N SER A 369 8.63 -27.21 6.66
CA SER A 369 9.58 -28.30 6.91
C SER A 369 9.23 -29.18 8.13
N ASP A 370 8.43 -28.65 9.05
CA ASP A 370 8.14 -29.26 10.36
C ASP A 370 7.25 -30.52 10.30
N GLU A 371 6.47 -30.69 9.23
CA GLU A 371 5.41 -31.69 9.19
C GLU A 371 5.85 -33.05 8.62
N ASP A 372 6.86 -33.09 7.75
CA ASP A 372 7.21 -34.30 6.99
C ASP A 372 8.68 -34.35 6.55
N LYS A 373 9.47 -35.19 7.23
CA LYS A 373 10.89 -35.43 6.90
C LYS A 373 11.10 -36.07 5.52
N VAL A 374 10.14 -36.87 5.04
CA VAL A 374 10.21 -37.47 3.71
C VAL A 374 10.03 -36.39 2.65
N LEU A 375 9.03 -35.51 2.83
CA LEU A 375 8.81 -34.38 1.94
C LEU A 375 10.01 -33.43 1.94
N LEU A 376 10.58 -33.09 3.11
CA LEU A 376 11.81 -32.31 3.21
C LEU A 376 12.95 -32.93 2.38
N GLY A 377 13.14 -34.25 2.44
CA GLY A 377 14.12 -34.96 1.63
C GLY A 377 13.87 -34.85 0.12
N GLN A 378 12.61 -34.91 -0.30
CA GLN A 378 12.21 -34.74 -1.71
C GLN A 378 12.43 -33.31 -2.19
N VAL A 379 11.98 -32.31 -1.42
CA VAL A 379 12.19 -30.88 -1.70
C VAL A 379 13.68 -30.59 -1.79
N ARG A 380 14.49 -31.09 -0.83
CA ARG A 380 15.95 -30.95 -0.86
C ARG A 380 16.56 -31.54 -2.13
N THR A 381 16.12 -32.72 -2.54
CA THR A 381 16.61 -33.36 -3.78
C THR A 381 16.35 -32.48 -5.00
N VAL A 382 15.12 -31.98 -5.14
CA VAL A 382 14.75 -31.09 -6.25
C VAL A 382 15.49 -29.76 -6.16
N PHE A 383 15.62 -29.19 -4.97
CA PHE A 383 16.37 -27.94 -4.77
C PHE A 383 17.84 -28.07 -5.16
N MET A 384 18.50 -29.19 -4.83
CA MET A 384 19.86 -29.46 -5.28
C MET A 384 19.96 -29.63 -6.80
N GLN A 385 18.96 -30.25 -7.44
CA GLN A 385 18.88 -30.30 -8.91
C GLN A 385 18.78 -28.89 -9.50
N ILE A 386 17.98 -28.01 -8.88
CA ILE A 386 17.83 -26.61 -9.31
C ILE A 386 19.15 -25.85 -9.14
N LEU A 387 19.81 -25.96 -7.98
CA LEU A 387 21.11 -25.31 -7.74
C LEU A 387 22.18 -25.74 -8.74
N SER A 388 22.19 -27.00 -9.16
CA SER A 388 23.13 -27.51 -10.17
C SER A 388 23.02 -26.81 -11.54
N ARG A 389 21.93 -26.06 -11.77
CA ARG A 389 21.66 -25.37 -13.04
C ARG A 389 22.18 -23.93 -13.07
N MET A 390 22.70 -23.41 -11.95
CA MET A 390 23.12 -22.03 -11.80
C MET A 390 24.26 -21.62 -12.77
N ASP A 391 25.14 -22.54 -13.17
CA ASP A 391 26.30 -22.21 -14.03
C ASP A 391 26.01 -22.19 -15.54
N ASN A 392 24.73 -22.29 -15.97
CA ASN A 392 24.39 -22.46 -17.39
C ASN A 392 24.27 -21.14 -18.18
N THR A 393 23.16 -20.44 -18.01
CA THR A 393 22.83 -19.22 -18.76
C THR A 393 22.36 -18.14 -17.81
N VAL A 394 22.38 -16.88 -18.25
CA VAL A 394 21.90 -15.73 -17.46
C VAL A 394 20.45 -15.91 -16.99
N GLN A 395 19.60 -16.49 -17.85
CA GLN A 395 18.19 -16.79 -17.51
C GLN A 395 18.09 -17.82 -16.39
N LEU A 396 18.91 -18.88 -16.46
CA LEU A 396 18.95 -19.91 -15.43
C LEU A 396 19.59 -19.40 -14.13
N GLN A 397 20.63 -18.55 -14.22
CA GLN A 397 21.19 -17.85 -13.05
C GLN A 397 20.11 -17.06 -12.33
N PHE A 398 19.37 -16.22 -13.07
CA PHE A 398 18.30 -15.41 -12.50
C PHE A 398 17.24 -16.27 -11.80
N ILE A 399 16.65 -17.26 -12.49
CA ILE A 399 15.53 -18.02 -11.92
C ILE A 399 15.98 -18.92 -10.76
N VAL A 400 17.19 -19.47 -10.81
CA VAL A 400 17.72 -20.28 -9.69
C VAL A 400 17.91 -19.39 -8.47
N MET A 401 18.48 -18.19 -8.62
CA MET A 401 18.60 -17.23 -7.51
C MET A 401 17.24 -16.79 -6.98
N TRP A 402 16.26 -16.59 -7.85
CA TRP A 402 14.88 -16.33 -7.46
C TRP A 402 14.28 -17.48 -6.64
N CYS A 403 14.54 -18.74 -7.03
CA CYS A 403 14.13 -19.91 -6.24
C CYS A 403 14.83 -19.97 -4.88
N VAL A 404 16.13 -19.63 -4.81
CA VAL A 404 16.89 -19.56 -3.55
C VAL A 404 16.26 -18.53 -2.60
N GLN A 405 15.91 -17.36 -3.12
CA GLN A 405 15.20 -16.33 -2.35
C GLN A 405 13.86 -16.85 -1.82
N ARG A 406 13.12 -17.63 -2.62
CA ARG A 406 11.82 -18.21 -2.23
C ARG A 406 11.89 -19.29 -1.15
N VAL A 407 13.07 -19.83 -0.85
CA VAL A 407 13.27 -20.80 0.25
C VAL A 407 14.09 -20.20 1.39
N GLN A 408 14.23 -18.88 1.46
CA GLN A 408 15.07 -18.16 2.43
C GLN A 408 14.83 -18.57 3.90
N GLU A 409 13.59 -18.81 4.30
CA GLU A 409 13.24 -19.18 5.69
C GLU A 409 13.75 -20.58 6.05
N GLU A 410 13.78 -21.47 5.06
CA GLU A 410 14.04 -22.90 5.19
C GLU A 410 15.41 -23.31 4.66
N ILE A 411 16.22 -22.35 4.19
CA ILE A 411 17.48 -22.63 3.50
C ILE A 411 18.47 -23.40 4.38
N VAL A 412 18.45 -23.16 5.70
CA VAL A 412 19.28 -23.85 6.70
C VAL A 412 18.85 -25.31 6.91
N ASN A 413 17.60 -25.64 6.61
CA ASN A 413 17.09 -27.02 6.65
C ASN A 413 17.37 -27.77 5.33
N LEU A 414 17.49 -27.04 4.22
CA LEU A 414 17.77 -27.60 2.90
C LEU A 414 19.26 -27.87 2.65
N LEU A 415 20.14 -27.01 3.15
CA LEU A 415 21.58 -27.07 2.86
C LEU A 415 22.40 -27.42 4.09
N ASN A 416 23.43 -28.24 3.91
CA ASN A 416 24.49 -28.34 4.91
C ASN A 416 25.43 -27.12 4.81
N GLU A 417 26.32 -26.97 5.78
CA GLU A 417 27.26 -25.85 5.86
C GLU A 417 28.11 -25.68 4.58
N LYS A 418 28.62 -26.78 4.01
CA LYS A 418 29.45 -26.75 2.80
C LYS A 418 28.68 -26.34 1.55
N ASP A 419 27.46 -26.85 1.39
CA ASP A 419 26.58 -26.51 0.27
C ASP A 419 26.15 -25.04 0.37
N PHE A 420 25.87 -24.56 1.58
CA PHE A 420 25.56 -23.16 1.83
C PHE A 420 26.76 -22.24 1.55
N GLU A 421 27.97 -22.59 1.99
CA GLU A 421 29.17 -21.82 1.66
C GLU A 421 29.40 -21.71 0.15
N THR A 422 29.10 -22.78 -0.58
CA THR A 422 29.21 -22.80 -2.05
C THR A 422 28.19 -21.85 -2.66
N LEU A 423 26.93 -21.95 -2.24
CA LEU A 423 25.86 -21.03 -2.65
C LEU A 423 26.21 -19.57 -2.33
N PHE A 424 26.71 -19.30 -1.13
CA PHE A 424 27.09 -17.95 -0.71
C PHE A 424 28.19 -17.38 -1.61
N LYS A 425 29.24 -18.15 -1.91
CA LYS A 425 30.29 -17.75 -2.86
C LYS A 425 29.72 -17.44 -4.25
N MET A 426 28.77 -18.24 -4.72
CA MET A 426 28.10 -18.00 -6.01
C MET A 426 27.27 -16.72 -6.01
N ILE A 427 26.51 -16.45 -4.94
CA ILE A 427 25.78 -15.17 -4.78
C ILE A 427 26.75 -13.99 -4.88
N MET A 428 27.89 -14.05 -4.20
CA MET A 428 28.90 -12.98 -4.27
C MET A 428 29.46 -12.79 -5.69
N GLN A 429 29.66 -13.88 -6.45
CA GLN A 429 30.12 -13.82 -7.85
C GLN A 429 29.05 -13.23 -8.78
N LEU A 430 27.78 -13.62 -8.60
CA LEU A 430 26.67 -13.17 -9.45
C LEU A 430 26.28 -11.70 -9.20
N MET A 431 26.55 -11.14 -8.01
CA MET A 431 26.42 -9.70 -7.76
C MET A 431 27.31 -8.84 -8.68
N VAL A 432 28.39 -9.41 -9.23
CA VAL A 432 29.30 -8.72 -10.17
C VAL A 432 29.08 -9.16 -11.63
N SER A 433 27.96 -9.84 -11.92
CA SER A 433 27.58 -10.26 -13.27
C SER A 433 27.50 -9.08 -14.24
N THR A 434 27.73 -9.34 -15.53
CA THR A 434 27.53 -8.34 -16.59
C THR A 434 26.05 -8.06 -16.86
N ASN A 435 25.15 -8.97 -16.47
CA ASN A 435 23.71 -8.79 -16.63
C ASN A 435 23.10 -8.13 -15.39
N ASN A 436 22.41 -7.00 -15.58
CA ASN A 436 21.85 -6.21 -14.49
C ASN A 436 20.71 -6.89 -13.74
N LYS A 437 19.91 -7.75 -14.38
CA LYS A 437 18.87 -8.53 -13.70
C LYS A 437 19.46 -9.59 -12.78
N VAL A 438 20.55 -10.25 -13.20
CA VAL A 438 21.28 -11.18 -12.32
C VAL A 438 21.91 -10.43 -11.14
N ARG A 439 22.51 -9.25 -11.37
CA ARG A 439 23.02 -8.39 -10.29
C ARG A 439 21.91 -8.03 -9.29
N PHE A 440 20.77 -7.57 -9.80
CA PHE A 440 19.61 -7.20 -9.00
C PHE A 440 19.10 -8.39 -8.16
N GLN A 441 18.88 -9.54 -8.81
CA GLN A 441 18.39 -10.75 -8.12
C GLN A 441 19.40 -11.27 -7.09
N ALA A 442 20.69 -11.09 -7.33
CA ALA A 442 21.73 -11.40 -6.35
C ALA A 442 21.68 -10.53 -5.12
N LEU A 443 21.48 -9.22 -5.29
CA LEU A 443 21.23 -8.32 -4.17
C LEU A 443 19.93 -8.68 -3.44
N CYS A 444 18.85 -8.99 -4.14
CA CYS A 444 17.60 -9.47 -3.52
C CYS A 444 17.81 -10.69 -2.63
N THR A 445 18.52 -11.70 -3.14
CA THR A 445 18.82 -12.94 -2.39
C THR A 445 19.69 -12.65 -1.17
N LEU A 446 20.68 -11.77 -1.30
CA LEU A 446 21.55 -11.36 -0.21
C LEU A 446 20.80 -10.56 0.87
N SER A 447 19.98 -9.58 0.47
CA SER A 447 19.14 -8.78 1.39
C SER A 447 18.27 -9.70 2.23
N SER A 448 17.58 -10.63 1.55
CA SER A 448 16.77 -11.66 2.17
C SER A 448 17.55 -12.45 3.23
N PHE A 449 18.73 -12.96 2.91
CA PHE A 449 19.53 -13.71 3.89
C PHE A 449 20.01 -12.87 5.08
N LEU A 450 20.22 -11.57 4.89
CA LEU A 450 20.51 -10.64 5.99
C LEU A 450 19.29 -10.40 6.88
N ASP A 451 18.09 -10.21 6.31
CA ASP A 451 16.84 -10.02 7.05
C ASP A 451 16.52 -11.21 7.97
N TYR A 452 16.75 -12.44 7.51
CA TYR A 452 16.59 -13.66 8.33
C TYR A 452 17.78 -13.95 9.25
N ASN A 453 18.76 -13.05 9.35
CA ASN A 453 19.93 -13.16 10.21
C ASN A 453 20.70 -14.50 10.02
N ILE A 454 20.86 -14.96 8.77
CA ILE A 454 21.55 -16.23 8.51
C ILE A 454 23.00 -16.13 9.01
N PRO A 455 23.46 -17.01 9.94
CA PRO A 455 24.72 -16.81 10.67
C PRO A 455 25.95 -16.62 9.78
N ILE A 456 26.11 -17.44 8.73
CA ILE A 456 27.24 -17.34 7.80
C ILE A 456 27.25 -15.97 7.09
N VAL A 457 26.09 -15.44 6.73
CA VAL A 457 25.97 -14.15 6.04
C VAL A 457 26.26 -13.00 6.99
N VAL A 458 25.65 -13.01 8.19
CA VAL A 458 25.86 -12.00 9.24
C VAL A 458 27.36 -11.93 9.63
N ASN A 459 28.01 -13.08 9.78
CA ASN A 459 29.43 -13.13 10.13
C ASN A 459 30.36 -12.57 9.04
N ASN A 460 29.89 -12.49 7.80
CA ASN A 460 30.66 -11.99 6.64
C ASN A 460 30.28 -10.56 6.22
N VAL A 461 29.51 -9.82 7.03
CA VAL A 461 29.08 -8.44 6.71
C VAL A 461 30.25 -7.50 6.35
N ASN A 462 31.43 -7.69 6.95
CA ASN A 462 32.61 -6.88 6.64
C ASN A 462 33.07 -7.02 5.18
N THR A 463 32.90 -8.21 4.60
CA THR A 463 33.23 -8.48 3.20
C THR A 463 32.07 -8.10 2.29
N ILE A 464 30.83 -8.25 2.78
CA ILE A 464 29.61 -7.95 2.02
C ILE A 464 29.43 -6.45 1.80
N LEU A 465 29.59 -5.61 2.83
CA LEU A 465 29.29 -4.17 2.75
C LEU A 465 30.04 -3.45 1.61
N PRO A 466 31.37 -3.60 1.44
CA PRO A 466 32.07 -3.01 0.30
C PRO A 466 31.54 -3.50 -1.05
N LEU A 467 31.21 -4.79 -1.16
CA LEU A 467 30.70 -5.37 -2.41
C LEU A 467 29.31 -4.86 -2.77
N VAL A 468 28.46 -4.60 -1.76
CA VAL A 468 27.15 -3.94 -1.95
C VAL A 468 27.35 -2.48 -2.37
N MET A 469 28.29 -1.75 -1.74
CA MET A 469 28.61 -0.38 -2.13
C MET A 469 29.10 -0.30 -3.60
N ASP A 470 29.89 -1.27 -4.05
CA ASP A 470 30.34 -1.38 -5.46
C ASP A 470 29.21 -1.64 -6.46
N GLN A 471 28.00 -1.98 -5.99
CA GLN A 471 26.80 -2.11 -6.82
C GLN A 471 25.98 -0.82 -6.94
N ILE A 472 26.34 0.27 -6.25
CA ILE A 472 25.73 1.60 -6.42
C ILE A 472 26.24 2.21 -7.74
N LYS A 473 25.82 1.59 -8.83
CA LYS A 473 26.11 1.92 -10.23
C LYS A 473 24.92 1.49 -11.09
N PRO A 474 24.68 2.14 -12.24
CA PRO A 474 23.53 1.88 -13.10
C PRO A 474 23.27 0.38 -13.36
N PRO A 475 22.00 -0.01 -13.54
CA PRO A 475 20.78 0.82 -13.67
C PRO A 475 20.16 1.25 -12.33
N ALA A 476 19.13 2.10 -12.36
CA ALA A 476 18.51 2.69 -11.17
C ALA A 476 17.97 1.64 -10.19
N ALA A 477 17.33 0.58 -10.68
CA ALA A 477 16.79 -0.48 -9.83
C ALA A 477 17.88 -1.22 -9.03
N VAL A 478 19.06 -1.43 -9.63
CA VAL A 478 20.21 -2.04 -8.92
C VAL A 478 20.76 -1.10 -7.86
N VAL A 479 20.85 0.19 -8.18
CA VAL A 479 21.23 1.24 -7.21
C VAL A 479 20.28 1.23 -6.01
N CYS A 480 18.98 1.32 -6.25
CA CYS A 480 17.99 1.37 -5.17
C CYS A 480 18.08 0.12 -4.31
N LYS A 481 18.17 -1.08 -4.91
CA LYS A 481 18.28 -2.32 -4.15
C LYS A 481 19.59 -2.45 -3.37
N ALA A 482 20.71 -1.97 -3.90
CA ALA A 482 21.97 -1.93 -3.17
C ALA A 482 21.88 -1.01 -1.95
N ILE A 483 21.27 0.17 -2.10
CA ILE A 483 21.03 1.12 -1.01
C ILE A 483 20.10 0.51 0.05
N ASP A 484 19.01 -0.12 -0.35
CA ASP A 484 18.10 -0.82 0.58
C ASP A 484 18.83 -1.92 1.36
N THR A 485 19.74 -2.65 0.70
CA THR A 485 20.58 -3.67 1.36
C THR A 485 21.48 -3.05 2.43
N ILE A 486 21.98 -1.82 2.23
CA ILE A 486 22.76 -1.11 3.25
C ILE A 486 21.89 -0.80 4.48
N SER A 487 20.61 -0.42 4.29
CA SER A 487 19.68 -0.23 5.43
C SER A 487 19.56 -1.51 6.27
N ILE A 488 19.42 -2.67 5.62
CA ILE A 488 19.34 -3.97 6.31
C ILE A 488 20.64 -4.29 7.03
N ILE A 489 21.80 -4.05 6.39
CA ILE A 489 23.12 -4.28 7.01
C ILE A 489 23.29 -3.44 8.28
N VAL A 490 22.74 -2.22 8.33
CA VAL A 490 22.76 -1.37 9.53
C VAL A 490 22.03 -2.03 10.69
N ASP A 491 20.89 -2.66 10.45
CA ASP A 491 20.10 -3.32 11.51
C ASP A 491 20.76 -4.60 12.01
N VAL A 492 21.39 -5.35 11.10
CA VAL A 492 22.07 -6.62 11.40
C VAL A 492 23.44 -6.39 12.09
N ALA A 493 24.14 -5.31 11.74
CA ALA A 493 25.50 -5.03 12.21
C ALA A 493 25.73 -3.54 12.57
N PRO A 494 24.96 -2.97 13.51
CA PRO A 494 24.98 -1.53 13.82
C PRO A 494 26.36 -1.01 14.26
N VAL A 495 27.11 -1.85 14.99
CA VAL A 495 28.47 -1.56 15.49
C VAL A 495 29.46 -1.22 14.36
N ARG A 496 29.15 -1.59 13.10
CA ARG A 496 30.00 -1.24 11.94
C ARG A 496 29.87 0.22 11.51
N PHE A 497 28.76 0.86 11.85
CA PHE A 497 28.44 2.24 11.51
C PHE A 497 28.77 3.19 12.67
N GLU A 498 28.56 2.75 13.92
CA GLU A 498 28.84 3.53 15.12
C GLU A 498 30.27 4.10 15.15
N GLY A 499 30.38 5.43 15.17
CA GLY A 499 31.66 6.14 15.21
C GLY A 499 32.52 6.05 13.94
N ASN A 500 32.03 5.45 12.85
CA ASN A 500 32.83 5.20 11.65
C ASN A 500 32.77 6.38 10.65
N LYS A 501 33.52 7.45 10.95
CA LYS A 501 33.57 8.66 10.13
C LYS A 501 33.94 8.39 8.66
N THR A 502 34.92 7.52 8.41
CA THR A 502 35.39 7.22 7.05
C THR A 502 34.32 6.54 6.21
N LEU A 503 33.51 5.65 6.81
CA LEU A 503 32.40 5.01 6.12
C LEU A 503 31.30 6.02 5.79
N LEU A 504 30.95 6.91 6.73
CA LEU A 504 29.97 7.98 6.51
C LEU A 504 30.37 8.85 5.31
N GLU A 505 31.62 9.34 5.29
CA GLU A 505 32.12 10.19 4.20
C GLU A 505 32.09 9.48 2.85
N LYS A 506 32.46 8.19 2.81
CA LYS A 506 32.41 7.38 1.59
C LYS A 506 30.99 7.18 1.07
N LEU A 507 30.04 6.85 1.95
CA LEU A 507 28.63 6.65 1.55
C LEU A 507 28.01 7.94 1.02
N ILE A 508 28.21 9.07 1.73
CA ILE A 508 27.69 10.37 1.28
C ILE A 508 28.30 10.76 -0.08
N ALA A 509 29.60 10.58 -0.28
CA ALA A 509 30.24 10.86 -1.56
C ALA A 509 29.66 10.00 -2.70
N LEU A 510 29.46 8.71 -2.44
CA LEU A 510 28.87 7.77 -3.39
C LEU A 510 27.42 8.13 -3.75
N TYR A 511 26.64 8.56 -2.76
CA TYR A 511 25.26 9.02 -2.95
C TYR A 511 25.17 10.31 -3.76
N ILE A 512 26.04 11.29 -3.49
CA ILE A 512 26.13 12.51 -4.30
C ILE A 512 26.47 12.16 -5.75
N GLN A 513 27.44 11.26 -5.96
CA GLN A 513 27.86 10.83 -7.29
C GLN A 513 26.70 10.16 -8.05
N ILE A 514 25.99 9.22 -7.42
CA ILE A 514 24.93 8.46 -8.11
C ILE A 514 23.69 9.31 -8.41
N CYS A 515 23.34 10.26 -7.53
CA CYS A 515 22.30 11.26 -7.82
C CYS A 515 22.69 12.13 -9.04
N GLY A 516 23.99 12.43 -9.21
CA GLY A 516 24.49 13.12 -10.40
C GLY A 516 24.38 12.30 -11.69
N VAL A 517 24.43 10.96 -11.61
CA VAL A 517 24.20 10.06 -12.75
C VAL A 517 22.71 9.99 -13.11
N PHE A 518 21.82 10.09 -12.12
CA PHE A 518 20.36 10.00 -12.29
C PHE A 518 19.62 11.31 -11.90
N PRO A 519 19.94 12.46 -12.50
CA PRO A 519 19.43 13.77 -12.06
C PRO A 519 17.91 13.95 -12.26
N LYS A 520 17.27 13.06 -13.02
CA LYS A 520 15.83 13.08 -13.31
C LYS A 520 15.09 11.84 -12.78
N SER A 521 15.75 10.96 -12.03
CA SER A 521 15.10 9.80 -11.42
C SER A 521 14.61 10.15 -10.02
N PRO A 522 13.30 10.35 -9.79
CA PRO A 522 12.78 10.58 -8.45
C PRO A 522 13.01 9.37 -7.54
N ASP A 523 12.97 8.15 -8.09
CA ASP A 523 13.15 6.92 -7.31
C ASP A 523 14.55 6.80 -6.70
N VAL A 524 15.60 7.08 -7.47
CA VAL A 524 16.98 7.05 -6.95
C VAL A 524 17.18 8.13 -5.90
N LEU A 525 16.70 9.35 -6.16
CA LEU A 525 16.84 10.46 -5.23
C LEU A 525 16.10 10.18 -3.91
N ASP A 526 14.88 9.67 -3.98
CA ASP A 526 14.09 9.30 -2.81
C ASP A 526 14.78 8.19 -2.02
N THR A 527 15.23 7.13 -2.70
CA THR A 527 15.89 5.99 -2.04
C THR A 527 17.17 6.42 -1.32
N VAL A 528 17.96 7.31 -1.94
CA VAL A 528 19.14 7.91 -1.30
C VAL A 528 18.76 8.70 -0.05
N ILE A 529 17.80 9.63 -0.16
CA ILE A 529 17.41 10.49 0.97
C ILE A 529 16.81 9.67 2.11
N TYR A 530 15.93 8.72 1.79
CA TYR A 530 15.34 7.80 2.75
C TYR A 530 16.43 6.99 3.46
N ASN A 531 17.36 6.39 2.71
CA ASN A 531 18.44 5.63 3.32
C ASN A 531 19.33 6.51 4.21
N ILE A 532 19.71 7.71 3.78
CA ILE A 532 20.48 8.63 4.63
C ILE A 532 19.70 8.89 5.93
N SER A 533 18.40 9.18 5.85
CA SER A 533 17.58 9.39 7.05
C SER A 533 17.65 8.19 8.00
N TYR A 534 17.61 6.97 7.47
CA TYR A 534 17.63 5.76 8.29
C TYR A 534 19.00 5.48 8.92
N ILE A 535 20.09 5.59 8.15
CA ILE A 535 21.42 5.17 8.59
C ILE A 535 22.17 6.25 9.37
N PHE A 536 21.87 7.54 9.12
CA PHE A 536 22.65 8.65 9.63
C PHE A 536 22.72 8.72 11.16
N PRO A 537 21.61 8.52 11.91
CA PRO A 537 21.64 8.49 13.38
C PRO A 537 22.59 7.43 13.96
N ARG A 538 22.85 6.33 13.24
CA ARG A 538 23.70 5.23 13.71
C ARG A 538 25.18 5.57 13.75
N PHE A 539 25.62 6.60 13.03
CA PHE A 539 27.00 7.06 13.09
C PHE A 539 27.29 7.84 14.39
N GLY A 540 26.28 8.42 15.03
CA GLY A 540 26.43 9.22 16.25
C GLY A 540 27.23 10.50 16.02
N ASP A 541 28.03 10.89 17.01
CA ASP A 541 28.70 12.21 17.09
C ASP A 541 29.60 12.55 15.88
N VAL A 542 30.12 11.55 15.16
CA VAL A 542 30.94 11.80 13.96
C VAL A 542 30.15 12.45 12.83
N GLY A 543 28.82 12.38 12.87
CA GLY A 543 27.91 12.99 11.91
C GLY A 543 27.59 14.47 12.15
N VAL A 544 27.99 15.06 13.29
CA VAL A 544 27.58 16.42 13.68
C VAL A 544 27.89 17.49 12.62
N GLU A 545 29.08 17.44 12.00
CA GLU A 545 29.45 18.38 10.93
C GLU A 545 28.60 18.16 9.66
N MET A 546 28.26 16.90 9.37
CA MET A 546 27.48 16.52 8.19
C MET A 546 26.00 16.89 8.33
N ALA A 547 25.48 16.90 9.57
CA ALA A 547 24.09 17.29 9.85
C ALA A 547 23.77 18.65 9.22
N PHE A 548 24.66 19.65 9.40
CA PHE A 548 24.53 21.00 8.82
C PHE A 548 24.27 21.00 7.31
N LYS A 549 24.99 20.14 6.58
CA LYS A 549 24.87 20.06 5.11
C LYS A 549 23.61 19.30 4.70
N LEU A 550 23.31 18.21 5.40
CA LEU A 550 22.14 17.37 5.12
C LEU A 550 20.83 18.07 5.44
N GLU A 551 20.76 18.86 6.51
CA GLU A 551 19.54 19.60 6.81
C GLU A 551 19.25 20.66 5.74
N GLU A 552 20.26 21.39 5.28
CA GLU A 552 20.09 22.42 4.26
C GLU A 552 19.60 21.79 2.94
N MET A 553 20.20 20.66 2.55
CA MET A 553 19.75 19.87 1.41
C MET A 553 18.29 19.44 1.56
N ALA A 554 17.92 18.83 2.70
CA ALA A 554 16.58 18.33 2.94
C ALA A 554 15.52 19.44 2.92
N VAL A 555 15.80 20.59 3.54
CA VAL A 555 14.90 21.77 3.52
C VAL A 555 14.71 22.26 2.08
N ASN A 556 15.77 22.35 1.29
CA ASN A 556 15.70 22.86 -0.08
C ASN A 556 14.86 21.92 -0.98
N ILE A 557 15.05 20.61 -0.86
CA ILE A 557 14.25 19.62 -1.62
C ILE A 557 12.80 19.64 -1.16
N LEU A 558 12.56 19.70 0.15
CA LEU A 558 11.22 19.75 0.73
C LEU A 558 10.41 20.97 0.23
N LYS A 559 11.07 22.12 0.02
CA LYS A 559 10.42 23.34 -0.51
C LYS A 559 10.01 23.24 -1.99
N VAL A 560 10.59 22.33 -2.78
CA VAL A 560 10.36 22.24 -4.24
C VAL A 560 9.60 21.00 -4.70
N CYS A 561 9.55 19.91 -3.91
CA CYS A 561 8.92 18.63 -4.28
C CYS A 561 7.36 18.64 -4.27
N GLY A 562 6.72 19.76 -4.56
CA GLY A 562 5.27 19.96 -4.39
C GLY A 562 4.40 18.83 -4.96
N GLY A 563 3.66 18.15 -4.08
CA GLY A 563 2.73 17.06 -4.43
C GLY A 563 3.34 15.64 -4.37
N ASP A 564 4.66 15.51 -4.27
CA ASP A 564 5.33 14.22 -4.08
C ASP A 564 5.44 13.88 -2.59
N TYR A 565 4.43 13.22 -2.06
CA TYR A 565 4.35 12.88 -0.64
C TYR A 565 5.43 11.90 -0.19
N ARG A 566 5.95 11.05 -1.08
CA ARG A 566 7.00 10.09 -0.74
C ARG A 566 8.32 10.82 -0.49
N MET A 567 8.71 11.67 -1.43
CA MET A 567 9.90 12.53 -1.30
C MET A 567 9.80 13.45 -0.07
N GLN A 568 8.63 14.05 0.16
CA GLN A 568 8.39 14.87 1.34
C GLN A 568 8.61 14.09 2.64
N SER A 569 8.11 12.84 2.71
CA SER A 569 8.30 11.95 3.85
C SER A 569 9.78 11.70 4.12
N SER A 570 10.53 11.33 3.07
CA SER A 570 11.98 11.07 3.14
C SER A 570 12.77 12.31 3.60
N CYS A 571 12.46 13.50 3.08
CA CYS A 571 13.10 14.74 3.52
C CYS A 571 12.79 15.07 4.99
N ILE A 572 11.54 14.90 5.43
CA ILE A 572 11.13 15.17 6.81
C ILE A 572 11.81 14.19 7.79
N LEU A 573 11.91 12.91 7.43
CA LEU A 573 12.67 11.92 8.21
C LEU A 573 14.16 12.27 8.29
N LEU A 574 14.75 12.76 7.20
CA LEU A 574 16.14 13.21 7.21
C LEU A 574 16.35 14.40 8.15
N LEU A 575 15.40 15.35 8.19
CA LEU A 575 15.46 16.46 9.14
C LEU A 575 15.39 15.99 10.59
N SER A 576 14.48 15.06 10.90
CA SER A 576 14.39 14.42 12.23
C SER A 576 15.71 13.72 12.59
N SER A 577 16.31 13.04 11.63
CA SER A 577 17.60 12.35 11.79
C SER A 577 18.77 13.30 12.02
N CYS A 578 18.79 14.47 11.34
CA CYS A 578 19.75 15.53 11.61
C CYS A 578 19.63 16.08 13.03
N ILE A 579 18.40 16.23 13.56
CA ILE A 579 18.16 16.64 14.95
C ILE A 579 18.66 15.57 15.92
N ALA A 580 18.39 14.28 15.63
CA ALA A 580 18.86 13.17 16.46
C ALA A 580 20.40 13.13 16.56
N VAL A 581 21.13 13.41 15.48
CA VAL A 581 22.60 13.46 15.46
C VAL A 581 23.13 14.77 16.07
N ASN A 582 22.49 15.90 15.79
CA ASN A 582 22.91 17.20 16.27
C ASN A 582 21.70 18.05 16.70
N PRO A 583 21.28 17.97 17.98
CA PRO A 583 20.11 18.72 18.45
C PRO A 583 20.18 20.24 18.28
N THR A 584 21.38 20.81 18.08
CA THR A 584 21.55 22.26 17.89
C THR A 584 20.90 22.78 16.60
N VAL A 585 20.64 21.91 15.60
CA VAL A 585 20.02 22.31 14.33
C VAL A 585 18.50 22.45 14.43
N ALA A 586 17.88 21.94 15.51
CA ALA A 586 16.43 21.89 15.67
C ALA A 586 15.77 23.27 15.51
N GLN A 587 16.34 24.32 16.11
CA GLN A 587 15.77 25.68 16.04
C GLN A 587 15.78 26.24 14.61
N LYS A 588 16.87 26.01 13.87
CA LYS A 588 16.98 26.44 12.46
C LYS A 588 15.94 25.72 11.62
N ILE A 589 15.88 24.39 11.74
CA ILE A 589 14.90 23.56 11.01
C ILE A 589 13.47 23.99 11.36
N PHE A 590 13.15 24.23 12.63
CA PHE A 590 11.84 24.71 13.06
C PHE A 590 11.44 25.99 12.32
N VAL A 591 12.31 27.00 12.29
CA VAL A 591 12.06 28.26 11.58
C VAL A 591 11.80 28.03 10.09
N ASP A 592 12.55 27.12 9.47
CA ASP A 592 12.45 26.86 8.03
C ASP A 592 11.20 26.09 7.61
N VAL A 593 10.74 25.13 8.41
CA VAL A 593 9.73 24.14 7.96
C VAL A 593 8.48 24.03 8.83
N PHE A 594 8.42 24.57 10.04
CA PHE A 594 7.28 24.34 10.95
C PHE A 594 5.92 24.69 10.32
N GLN A 595 5.82 25.84 9.64
CA GLN A 595 4.59 26.24 8.95
C GLN A 595 4.20 25.30 7.81
N LEU A 596 5.17 24.69 7.14
CA LEU A 596 4.91 23.67 6.13
C LEU A 596 4.36 22.40 6.78
N ILE A 597 4.94 21.97 7.89
CA ILE A 597 4.48 20.78 8.64
C ILE A 597 3.04 20.94 9.12
N ILE A 598 2.66 22.10 9.64
CA ILE A 598 1.26 22.38 10.04
C ILE A 598 0.30 22.25 8.83
N LYS A 599 0.69 22.75 7.66
CA LYS A 599 -0.11 22.60 6.43
C LYS A 599 -0.23 21.14 6.00
N VAL A 600 0.86 20.37 6.09
CA VAL A 600 0.88 18.95 5.73
C VAL A 600 -0.04 18.14 6.65
N MET A 601 -0.01 18.41 7.97
CA MET A 601 -0.92 17.76 8.92
C MET A 601 -2.40 17.94 8.55
N ALA A 602 -2.78 19.10 8.01
CA ALA A 602 -4.17 19.41 7.67
C ALA A 602 -4.71 18.61 6.47
N VAL A 603 -3.85 18.08 5.59
CA VAL A 603 -4.25 17.36 4.38
C VAL A 603 -4.51 15.87 4.64
N PHE A 604 -4.09 15.35 5.81
CA PHE A 604 -4.19 13.96 6.24
C PHE A 604 -3.80 12.94 5.15
N LYS A 605 -2.50 12.57 5.12
CA LYS A 605 -1.96 11.54 4.23
C LYS A 605 -1.19 10.51 5.04
N THR A 606 -1.55 9.24 4.90
CA THR A 606 -0.97 8.12 5.64
C THR A 606 0.53 7.99 5.40
N GLU A 607 0.99 8.28 4.18
CA GLU A 607 2.38 8.21 3.73
C GLU A 607 3.30 9.22 4.44
N LEU A 608 2.74 10.30 4.97
CA LEU A 608 3.48 11.38 5.63
C LEU A 608 3.45 11.30 7.16
N MET A 609 2.54 10.51 7.73
CA MET A 609 2.28 10.56 9.17
C MET A 609 3.52 10.23 9.99
N ASP A 610 4.19 9.13 9.70
CA ASP A 610 5.34 8.70 10.49
C ASP A 610 6.48 9.74 10.46
N ALA A 611 6.72 10.38 9.32
CA ALA A 611 7.72 11.43 9.18
C ALA A 611 7.32 12.70 9.94
N VAL A 612 6.09 13.19 9.72
CA VAL A 612 5.58 14.42 10.31
C VAL A 612 5.54 14.35 11.83
N TYR A 613 5.01 13.26 12.39
CA TYR A 613 4.90 13.12 13.84
C TYR A 613 6.25 12.87 14.52
N SER A 614 7.22 12.27 13.83
CA SER A 614 8.60 12.20 14.33
C SER A 614 9.21 13.60 14.46
N LEU A 615 9.17 14.39 13.38
CA LEU A 615 9.74 15.74 13.40
C LEU A 615 9.02 16.68 14.38
N LEU A 616 7.69 16.54 14.52
CA LEU A 616 6.94 17.29 15.54
C LEU A 616 7.35 16.91 16.96
N ALA A 617 7.57 15.62 17.24
CA ALA A 617 8.08 15.17 18.53
C ALA A 617 9.46 15.80 18.83
N ASP A 618 10.35 15.84 17.83
CA ASP A 618 11.65 16.50 17.96
C ASP A 618 11.50 18.00 18.25
N PHE A 619 10.61 18.69 17.54
CA PHE A 619 10.37 20.11 17.82
C PHE A 619 9.77 20.33 19.21
N MET A 620 8.87 19.48 19.69
CA MET A 620 8.33 19.59 21.05
C MET A 620 9.40 19.36 22.12
N THR A 621 10.39 18.53 21.82
CA THR A 621 11.53 18.24 22.70
C THR A 621 12.55 19.38 22.73
N TYR A 622 12.93 19.93 21.58
CA TYR A 622 14.07 20.87 21.46
C TYR A 622 13.66 22.33 21.22
N CYS A 623 12.41 22.59 20.84
CA CYS A 623 11.86 23.92 20.53
C CYS A 623 10.59 24.22 21.37
N THR A 624 10.53 23.73 22.61
CA THR A 624 9.36 23.81 23.48
C THR A 624 8.84 25.24 23.66
N GLN A 625 9.74 26.21 23.86
CA GLN A 625 9.36 27.62 24.06
C GLN A 625 8.68 28.22 22.81
N GLN A 626 9.14 27.86 21.63
CA GLN A 626 8.59 28.31 20.35
C GLN A 626 7.25 27.66 20.04
N ILE A 627 7.01 26.43 20.52
CA ILE A 627 5.76 25.70 20.32
C ILE A 627 4.69 26.09 21.35
N GLN A 628 5.06 26.54 22.54
CA GLN A 628 4.12 26.90 23.61
C GLN A 628 2.90 27.71 23.12
N PRO A 629 3.02 28.72 22.24
CA PRO A 629 1.85 29.48 21.74
C PRO A 629 0.87 28.65 20.90
N HIS A 630 1.33 27.56 20.29
CA HIS A 630 0.57 26.66 19.41
C HIS A 630 0.15 25.36 20.10
N ALA A 631 0.58 25.11 21.33
CA ALA A 631 0.40 23.83 22.03
C ALA A 631 -1.07 23.42 22.15
N SER A 632 -1.97 24.35 22.47
CA SER A 632 -3.41 24.04 22.60
C SER A 632 -4.04 23.61 21.27
N GLU A 633 -3.71 24.29 20.17
CA GLU A 633 -4.21 23.96 18.83
C GLU A 633 -3.65 22.64 18.31
N LEU A 634 -2.36 22.41 18.53
CA LEU A 634 -1.70 21.14 18.21
C LEU A 634 -2.30 19.98 19.01
N GLY A 635 -2.60 20.19 20.30
CA GLY A 635 -3.19 19.16 21.16
C GLY A 635 -4.57 18.76 20.69
N LYS A 636 -5.37 19.75 20.27
CA LYS A 636 -6.67 19.51 19.63
C LYS A 636 -6.52 18.72 18.33
N ALA A 637 -5.60 19.13 17.46
CA ALA A 637 -5.40 18.51 16.16
C ALA A 637 -4.94 17.04 16.29
N ILE A 638 -3.91 16.77 17.11
CA ILE A 638 -3.38 15.43 17.36
C ILE A 638 -4.45 14.54 18.00
N THR A 639 -5.18 15.04 18.99
CA THR A 639 -6.28 14.29 19.63
C THR A 639 -7.35 13.95 18.60
N SER A 640 -7.78 14.92 17.77
CA SER A 640 -8.79 14.69 16.73
C SER A 640 -8.35 13.61 15.73
N ILE A 641 -7.06 13.57 15.37
CA ILE A 641 -6.53 12.57 14.44
C ILE A 641 -6.51 11.19 15.10
N ILE A 642 -6.06 11.08 16.35
CA ILE A 642 -6.09 9.81 17.10
C ILE A 642 -7.51 9.25 17.22
N GLN A 643 -8.52 10.11 17.33
CA GLN A 643 -9.92 9.65 17.34
C GLN A 643 -10.35 9.06 15.99
N SER A 644 -9.93 9.67 14.87
CA SER A 644 -10.41 9.33 13.53
C SER A 644 -9.67 8.17 12.85
N VAL A 645 -8.42 7.88 13.26
CA VAL A 645 -7.61 6.84 12.62
C VAL A 645 -7.60 5.51 13.37
N PRO A 646 -7.48 4.38 12.66
CA PRO A 646 -7.17 3.09 13.27
C PRO A 646 -5.82 3.13 14.03
N VAL A 647 -5.68 2.32 15.08
CA VAL A 647 -4.46 2.34 15.91
C VAL A 647 -3.18 1.93 15.18
N ASN A 648 -3.31 1.07 14.17
CA ASN A 648 -2.18 0.48 13.45
C ASN A 648 -1.55 1.40 12.40
N VAL A 649 -2.11 2.59 12.17
CA VAL A 649 -1.67 3.44 11.05
C VAL A 649 -0.31 4.11 11.31
N SER A 650 -0.01 4.54 12.56
CA SER A 650 1.28 5.16 12.87
C SER A 650 1.65 4.97 14.34
N THR A 651 2.86 4.44 14.59
CA THR A 651 3.43 4.40 15.96
C THR A 651 3.93 5.78 16.38
N ASN A 652 4.49 6.54 15.44
CA ASN A 652 5.07 7.85 15.71
C ASN A 652 4.02 8.89 16.13
N LEU A 653 2.76 8.73 15.72
CA LEU A 653 1.64 9.53 16.23
C LEU A 653 1.48 9.40 17.76
N TYR A 654 1.50 8.17 18.29
CA TYR A 654 1.39 7.94 19.73
C TYR A 654 2.64 8.35 20.49
N TYR A 655 3.83 8.16 19.90
CA TYR A 655 5.07 8.70 20.44
C TYR A 655 5.03 10.24 20.53
N CYS A 656 4.62 10.91 19.45
CA CYS A 656 4.44 12.36 19.40
C CYS A 656 3.46 12.86 20.47
N LEU A 657 2.32 12.17 20.65
CA LEU A 657 1.39 12.47 21.74
C LEU A 657 2.05 12.30 23.12
N SER A 658 2.87 11.27 23.32
CA SER A 658 3.55 11.08 24.61
C SER A 658 4.52 12.23 24.93
N VAL A 659 5.28 12.70 23.93
CA VAL A 659 6.15 13.89 24.08
C VAL A 659 5.32 15.13 24.37
N MET A 660 4.17 15.27 23.70
CA MET A 660 3.25 16.39 23.94
C MET A 660 2.67 16.40 25.36
N LEU A 661 2.21 15.25 25.86
CA LEU A 661 1.71 15.07 27.21
C LEU A 661 2.78 15.39 28.26
N HIS A 662 4.04 15.06 27.96
CA HIS A 662 5.17 15.36 28.82
C HIS A 662 5.51 16.87 28.84
N ALA A 663 5.61 17.49 27.66
CA ALA A 663 6.08 18.87 27.50
C ALA A 663 5.00 19.93 27.83
N PHE A 664 3.73 19.66 27.53
CA PHE A 664 2.62 20.64 27.63
C PHE A 664 1.49 20.12 28.54
N LYS A 665 1.86 19.73 29.76
CA LYS A 665 0.96 19.07 30.73
C LYS A 665 -0.36 19.82 30.93
N ASN A 666 -0.32 21.15 31.05
CA ASN A 666 -1.49 21.97 31.35
C ASN A 666 -2.43 22.10 30.16
N GLU A 667 -1.86 22.30 28.96
CA GLU A 667 -2.59 22.45 27.71
C GLU A 667 -3.28 21.15 27.29
N MET A 668 -2.74 20.00 27.71
CA MET A 668 -3.28 18.68 27.36
C MET A 668 -4.40 18.18 28.27
N VAL A 669 -4.58 18.75 29.48
CA VAL A 669 -5.62 18.35 30.44
C VAL A 669 -7.02 18.25 29.83
N PRO A 670 -7.50 19.19 28.97
CA PRO A 670 -8.83 19.10 28.38
C PRO A 670 -9.07 17.86 27.51
N TYR A 671 -8.01 17.23 27.00
CA TYR A 671 -8.08 16.11 26.06
C TYR A 671 -7.93 14.73 26.72
N HIS A 672 -7.48 14.67 27.98
CA HIS A 672 -7.20 13.42 28.68
C HIS A 672 -8.39 12.45 28.72
N GLN A 673 -9.60 12.95 28.96
CA GLN A 673 -10.79 12.10 29.00
C GLN A 673 -11.05 11.42 27.65
N GLN A 674 -11.03 12.19 26.56
CA GLN A 674 -11.25 11.67 25.20
C GLN A 674 -10.16 10.67 24.79
N LEU A 675 -8.90 10.96 25.12
CA LEU A 675 -7.78 10.05 24.84
C LEU A 675 -7.90 8.74 25.63
N CYS A 676 -8.28 8.83 26.92
CA CYS A 676 -8.50 7.67 27.77
C CYS A 676 -9.62 6.76 27.21
N GLU A 677 -10.75 7.34 26.82
CA GLU A 677 -11.87 6.61 26.21
C GLU A 677 -11.44 5.87 24.93
N LYS A 678 -10.68 6.55 24.04
CA LYS A 678 -10.16 5.94 22.81
C LYS A 678 -9.16 4.83 23.09
N PHE A 679 -8.24 5.00 24.05
CA PHE A 679 -7.27 3.96 24.37
C PHE A 679 -7.92 2.72 25.01
N VAL A 680 -8.96 2.92 25.82
CA VAL A 680 -9.77 1.81 26.34
C VAL A 680 -10.50 1.06 25.22
N LEU A 681 -11.02 1.78 24.22
CA LEU A 681 -11.61 1.17 23.03
C LEU A 681 -10.58 0.32 22.27
N ILE A 682 -9.39 0.89 22.00
CA ILE A 682 -8.27 0.20 21.35
C ILE A 682 -7.92 -1.09 22.10
N MET A 683 -7.81 -1.05 23.43
CA MET A 683 -7.51 -2.25 24.23
C MET A 683 -8.57 -3.35 24.09
N LYS A 684 -9.84 -2.98 23.88
CA LYS A 684 -10.95 -3.93 23.75
C LYS A 684 -11.08 -4.51 22.35
N GLU A 685 -10.85 -3.71 21.32
CA GLU A 685 -11.26 -4.05 19.95
C GLU A 685 -10.07 -4.19 18.98
N GLU A 686 -8.95 -3.50 19.20
CA GLU A 686 -7.89 -3.36 18.19
C GLU A 686 -6.48 -3.75 18.69
N LEU A 687 -6.34 -4.21 19.94
CA LEU A 687 -5.03 -4.42 20.55
C LEU A 687 -4.18 -5.45 19.81
N SER A 688 -4.80 -6.51 19.27
CA SER A 688 -4.14 -7.54 18.45
C SER A 688 -3.45 -6.96 17.22
N ASN A 689 -3.97 -5.84 16.70
CA ASN A 689 -3.47 -5.19 15.48
C ASN A 689 -2.32 -4.21 15.78
N CYS A 690 -2.03 -3.94 17.05
CA CYS A 690 -0.98 -3.00 17.45
C CYS A 690 0.40 -3.66 17.48
N LYS A 691 1.41 -2.96 16.94
CA LYS A 691 2.82 -3.29 17.18
C LYS A 691 3.14 -3.11 18.67
N VAL A 692 4.13 -3.85 19.18
CA VAL A 692 4.56 -3.79 20.59
C VAL A 692 4.98 -2.36 20.96
N GLN A 693 5.65 -1.65 20.06
CA GLN A 693 6.07 -0.26 20.23
C GLN A 693 4.86 0.69 20.38
N THR A 694 3.81 0.50 19.58
CA THR A 694 2.57 1.31 19.69
C THR A 694 1.92 1.11 21.06
N ARG A 695 1.84 -0.14 21.53
CA ARG A 695 1.32 -0.47 22.86
C ARG A 695 2.15 0.19 23.96
N ALA A 696 3.48 0.20 23.83
CA ALA A 696 4.37 0.87 24.75
C ALA A 696 4.19 2.40 24.78
N CYS A 697 4.00 3.05 23.62
CA CYS A 697 3.68 4.48 23.56
C CYS A 697 2.33 4.79 24.23
N ILE A 698 1.30 3.96 24.02
CA ILE A 698 -0.01 4.13 24.69
C ILE A 698 0.13 3.98 26.21
N LEU A 699 0.91 3.00 26.68
CA LEU A 699 1.21 2.85 28.12
C LEU A 699 1.90 4.09 28.69
N LEU A 700 2.86 4.66 27.96
CA LEU A 700 3.53 5.89 28.35
C LEU A 700 2.56 7.08 28.41
N CYS A 701 1.66 7.23 27.42
CA CYS A 701 0.60 8.23 27.45
C CYS A 701 -0.29 8.09 28.70
N PHE A 702 -0.70 6.86 29.04
CA PHE A 702 -1.44 6.62 30.29
C PHE A 702 -0.63 7.02 31.52
N SER A 703 0.66 6.70 31.58
CA SER A 703 1.52 7.12 32.69
C SER A 703 1.53 8.64 32.84
N LEU A 704 1.75 9.38 31.75
CA LEU A 704 1.83 10.85 31.78
C LEU A 704 0.50 11.49 32.15
N MET A 705 -0.63 10.96 31.64
CA MET A 705 -1.96 11.41 32.06
C MET A 705 -2.24 11.09 33.53
N GLY A 706 -1.82 9.92 34.01
CA GLY A 706 -1.99 9.48 35.39
C GLY A 706 -1.17 10.27 36.41
N GLU A 707 -0.04 10.83 35.98
CA GLU A 707 0.75 11.75 36.79
C GLU A 707 -0.05 13.03 37.13
N VAL A 708 -0.83 13.53 36.16
CA VAL A 708 -1.60 14.78 36.28
C VAL A 708 -3.01 14.55 36.83
N GLN A 709 -3.68 13.49 36.37
CA GLN A 709 -5.07 13.16 36.73
C GLN A 709 -5.20 11.69 37.18
N PRO A 710 -4.65 11.32 38.35
CA PRO A 710 -4.67 9.93 38.83
C PRO A 710 -6.10 9.39 39.00
N ASN A 711 -7.05 10.24 39.43
CA ASN A 711 -8.45 9.85 39.62
C ASN A 711 -9.13 9.35 38.35
N LEU A 712 -8.68 9.79 37.17
CA LEU A 712 -9.20 9.33 35.88
C LEU A 712 -8.78 7.88 35.60
N LEU A 713 -7.57 7.49 36.01
CA LEU A 713 -6.97 6.19 35.65
C LEU A 713 -7.04 5.14 36.76
N THR A 714 -7.12 5.53 38.04
CA THR A 714 -7.22 4.61 39.18
C THR A 714 -8.34 3.57 39.03
N PRO A 715 -9.55 3.89 38.50
CA PRO A 715 -10.58 2.88 38.26
C PRO A 715 -10.25 1.90 37.11
N LEU A 716 -9.37 2.30 36.19
CA LEU A 716 -9.02 1.57 34.97
C LEU A 716 -7.70 0.79 35.09
N VAL A 717 -6.95 0.98 36.19
CA VAL A 717 -5.59 0.45 36.37
C VAL A 717 -5.49 -1.05 36.10
N GLY A 718 -6.47 -1.85 36.52
CA GLY A 718 -6.50 -3.29 36.27
C GLY A 718 -6.54 -3.67 34.79
N ILE A 719 -7.44 -3.05 34.01
CA ILE A 719 -7.56 -3.28 32.57
C ILE A 719 -6.30 -2.80 31.84
N ILE A 720 -5.77 -1.63 32.21
CA ILE A 720 -4.56 -1.09 31.58
C ILE A 720 -3.39 -2.04 31.85
N CYS A 721 -3.22 -2.46 33.10
CA CYS A 721 -2.15 -3.37 33.47
C CYS A 721 -2.26 -4.72 32.74
N LYS A 722 -3.47 -5.31 32.69
CA LYS A 722 -3.71 -6.59 32.01
C LYS A 722 -3.23 -6.59 30.56
N ASN A 723 -3.45 -5.48 29.87
CA ASN A 723 -3.24 -5.40 28.42
C ASN A 723 -1.87 -4.82 28.04
N LEU A 724 -1.33 -3.89 28.83
CA LEU A 724 -0.20 -3.07 28.41
C LEU A 724 1.03 -3.17 29.32
N ILE A 725 0.93 -3.49 30.62
CA ILE A 725 2.11 -3.45 31.52
C ILE A 725 3.23 -4.42 31.11
N VAL A 726 2.88 -5.47 30.36
CA VAL A 726 3.81 -6.45 29.80
C VAL A 726 4.74 -5.86 28.74
N THR A 727 4.46 -4.66 28.21
CA THR A 727 5.31 -3.99 27.22
C THR A 727 6.46 -3.20 27.84
N VAL A 728 6.50 -3.02 29.17
CA VAL A 728 7.56 -2.29 29.86
C VAL A 728 8.98 -2.77 29.48
N PRO A 729 9.27 -4.09 29.39
CA PRO A 729 10.60 -4.57 28.99
C PRO A 729 11.01 -4.19 27.56
N SER A 730 10.05 -3.84 26.69
CA SER A 730 10.33 -3.43 25.30
C SER A 730 10.72 -1.95 25.17
N ILE A 731 10.59 -1.16 26.26
CA ILE A 731 10.91 0.27 26.26
C ILE A 731 12.40 0.45 26.48
N THR A 732 13.08 1.04 25.49
CA THR A 732 14.53 1.31 25.55
C THR A 732 14.88 2.55 26.37
N ASP A 733 13.98 3.53 26.42
CA ASP A 733 14.14 4.73 27.23
C ASP A 733 13.94 4.41 28.73
N LYS A 734 15.02 4.55 29.48
CA LYS A 734 15.06 4.30 30.93
C LYS A 734 14.24 5.32 31.70
N GLU A 735 14.18 6.58 31.25
CA GLU A 735 13.42 7.63 31.94
C GLU A 735 11.92 7.38 31.77
N ALA A 736 11.48 7.07 30.55
CA ALA A 736 10.11 6.64 30.27
C ALA A 736 9.71 5.41 31.10
N THR A 737 10.60 4.41 31.19
CA THR A 737 10.39 3.22 32.02
C THR A 737 10.21 3.57 33.49
N CYS A 738 11.06 4.45 34.04
CA CYS A 738 10.95 4.90 35.43
C CYS A 738 9.63 5.63 35.68
N SER A 739 9.22 6.51 34.76
CA SER A 739 7.97 7.25 34.83
C SER A 739 6.77 6.30 34.91
N ILE A 740 6.71 5.32 34.02
CA ILE A 740 5.65 4.30 33.98
C ILE A 740 5.58 3.54 35.30
N LEU A 741 6.70 3.00 35.78
CA LEU A 741 6.71 2.21 37.01
C LEU A 741 6.27 3.04 38.21
N PHE A 742 6.70 4.29 38.31
CA PHE A 742 6.35 5.16 39.42
C PHE A 742 4.87 5.52 39.44
N VAL A 743 4.31 5.94 38.30
CA VAL A 743 2.90 6.31 38.21
C VAL A 743 2.01 5.08 38.40
N PHE A 744 2.25 4.00 37.67
CA PHE A 744 1.43 2.79 37.81
C PHE A 744 1.60 2.15 39.18
N GLY A 745 2.78 2.17 39.79
CA GLY A 745 2.96 1.71 41.17
C GLY A 745 2.05 2.47 42.14
N LYS A 746 1.93 3.80 41.99
CA LYS A 746 0.99 4.61 42.78
C LYS A 746 -0.47 4.29 42.48
N LEU A 747 -0.85 4.16 41.21
CA LEU A 747 -2.23 3.85 40.80
C LEU A 747 -2.66 2.47 41.30
N ILE A 748 -1.78 1.47 41.22
CA ILE A 748 -2.01 0.11 41.74
C ILE A 748 -2.20 0.17 43.25
N CYS A 749 -1.34 0.88 43.98
CA CYS A 749 -1.47 1.03 45.42
C CYS A 749 -2.75 1.79 45.82
N ALA A 750 -3.26 2.70 44.97
CA ALA A 750 -4.49 3.44 45.23
C ALA A 750 -5.76 2.59 45.03
N ASN A 751 -5.72 1.58 44.15
CA ASN A 751 -6.85 0.67 43.91
C ASN A 751 -6.37 -0.76 43.60
N PRO A 752 -5.79 -1.47 44.58
CA PRO A 752 -5.19 -2.77 44.35
C PRO A 752 -6.23 -3.85 44.03
N VAL A 753 -7.47 -3.68 44.46
CA VAL A 753 -8.58 -4.62 44.20
C VAL A 753 -8.89 -4.73 42.71
N ALA A 754 -8.80 -3.61 41.96
CA ALA A 754 -9.04 -3.62 40.51
C ALA A 754 -8.01 -4.45 39.73
N CYS A 755 -6.85 -4.76 40.33
CA CYS A 755 -5.73 -5.45 39.68
C CYS A 755 -5.84 -6.98 39.69
N GLU A 756 -6.90 -7.57 40.24
CA GLU A 756 -7.05 -9.03 40.41
C GLU A 756 -6.80 -9.81 39.10
N SER A 757 -7.38 -9.33 37.98
CA SER A 757 -7.25 -9.97 36.67
C SER A 757 -5.87 -9.81 36.01
N ALA A 758 -5.06 -8.87 36.51
CA ALA A 758 -3.75 -8.49 35.98
C ALA A 758 -2.58 -8.86 36.91
N LEU A 759 -2.83 -9.67 37.95
CA LEU A 759 -1.85 -9.96 39.00
C LEU A 759 -0.55 -10.53 38.45
N LEU A 760 -0.62 -11.46 37.51
CA LEU A 760 0.56 -12.11 36.93
C LEU A 760 1.44 -11.09 36.17
N GLU A 761 0.80 -10.27 35.34
CA GLU A 761 1.47 -9.27 34.53
C GLU A 761 2.15 -8.22 35.42
N ILE A 762 1.44 -7.74 36.45
CA ILE A 762 1.97 -6.74 37.38
C ILE A 762 3.13 -7.29 38.20
N VAL A 763 2.99 -8.50 38.77
CA VAL A 763 4.04 -9.09 39.61
C VAL A 763 5.31 -9.41 38.79
N THR A 764 5.12 -9.82 37.54
CA THR A 764 6.23 -10.05 36.60
C THR A 764 6.97 -8.75 36.27
N THR A 765 6.25 -7.66 35.96
CA THR A 765 6.87 -6.37 35.63
C THR A 765 7.49 -5.70 36.87
N PHE A 766 6.82 -5.73 38.03
CA PHE A 766 7.36 -5.17 39.28
C PHE A 766 8.28 -6.15 40.02
N ASN A 767 9.07 -6.95 39.29
CA ASN A 767 10.07 -7.81 39.89
C ASN A 767 11.34 -6.99 40.22
N PRO A 768 11.72 -6.84 41.51
CA PRO A 768 12.86 -6.02 41.89
C PRO A 768 14.20 -6.49 41.30
N ASN A 769 14.31 -7.76 40.89
CA ASN A 769 15.53 -8.29 40.28
C ASN A 769 15.75 -7.79 38.85
N GLN A 770 14.73 -7.22 38.19
CA GLN A 770 14.84 -6.67 36.84
C GLN A 770 15.48 -5.27 36.81
N TYR A 771 15.53 -4.56 37.93
CA TYR A 771 15.96 -3.16 37.98
C TYR A 771 17.25 -2.98 38.76
N ILE A 772 18.11 -2.08 38.29
CA ILE A 772 19.42 -1.84 38.90
C ILE A 772 19.32 -0.81 40.04
N PHE A 773 18.50 0.23 39.87
CA PHE A 773 18.39 1.34 40.82
C PHE A 773 17.61 0.96 42.08
N GLN A 774 18.17 1.22 43.27
CA GLN A 774 17.59 0.84 44.55
C GLN A 774 16.18 1.41 44.77
N ASN A 775 15.95 2.68 44.43
CA ASN A 775 14.64 3.31 44.58
C ASN A 775 13.52 2.58 43.79
N LEU A 776 13.84 2.04 42.60
CA LEU A 776 12.89 1.26 41.82
C LEU A 776 12.65 -0.13 42.43
N LYS A 777 13.68 -0.74 43.01
CA LYS A 777 13.53 -2.00 43.76
C LYS A 777 12.59 -1.82 44.94
N ASP A 778 12.78 -0.75 45.71
CA ASP A 778 11.96 -0.45 46.88
C ASP A 778 10.49 -0.21 46.48
N LEU A 779 10.27 0.54 45.39
CA LEU A 779 8.93 0.71 44.80
C LEU A 779 8.31 -0.63 44.40
N CYS A 780 9.05 -1.49 43.69
CA CYS A 780 8.59 -2.81 43.26
C CYS A 780 8.19 -3.70 44.44
N VAL A 781 9.02 -3.71 45.49
CA VAL A 781 8.73 -4.43 46.74
C VAL A 781 7.47 -3.86 47.40
N GLY A 782 7.32 -2.54 47.45
CA GLY A 782 6.14 -1.87 47.98
C GLY A 782 4.85 -2.29 47.26
N VAL A 783 4.83 -2.20 45.92
CA VAL A 783 3.67 -2.60 45.09
C VAL A 783 3.33 -4.08 45.31
N ARG A 784 4.32 -4.97 45.27
CA ARG A 784 4.11 -6.41 45.49
C ARG A 784 3.57 -6.71 46.89
N ASN A 785 4.04 -5.99 47.92
CA ASN A 785 3.55 -6.15 49.29
C ASN A 785 2.10 -5.71 49.43
N VAL A 786 1.70 -4.60 48.81
CA VAL A 786 0.30 -4.13 48.81
C VAL A 786 -0.62 -5.16 48.13
N LEU A 787 -0.21 -5.71 46.98
CA LEU A 787 -0.97 -6.75 46.30
C LEU A 787 -1.05 -8.04 47.12
N ARG A 788 0.04 -8.47 47.76
CA ARG A 788 0.04 -9.64 48.66
C ARG A 788 -0.91 -9.45 49.84
N GLN A 789 -0.94 -8.27 50.43
CA GLN A 789 -1.85 -7.95 51.53
C GLN A 789 -3.32 -7.93 51.07
N THR A 790 -3.57 -7.46 49.85
CA THR A 790 -4.91 -7.38 49.27
C THR A 790 -5.44 -8.77 48.86
N PHE A 791 -4.60 -9.59 48.23
CA PHE A 791 -4.93 -10.93 47.72
C PHE A 791 -4.26 -12.03 48.55
N ASN A 792 -4.61 -12.11 49.84
CA ASN A 792 -4.02 -13.05 50.81
C ASN A 792 -4.87 -14.30 51.09
N ARG A 793 -5.95 -14.51 50.33
CA ARG A 793 -6.86 -15.66 50.52
C ARG A 793 -6.21 -16.98 50.09
N PRO A 794 -6.66 -18.15 50.62
CA PRO A 794 -6.08 -19.45 50.31
C PRO A 794 -5.96 -19.75 48.81
N GLU A 795 -6.92 -19.28 48.01
CA GLU A 795 -6.96 -19.41 46.55
C GLU A 795 -5.74 -18.77 45.83
N TYR A 796 -5.08 -17.79 46.45
CA TYR A 796 -3.89 -17.10 45.91
C TYR A 796 -2.56 -17.66 46.42
N GLN A 797 -2.55 -18.63 47.34
CA GLN A 797 -1.30 -19.15 47.92
C GLN A 797 -0.42 -19.85 46.88
N SER A 798 -1.01 -20.62 45.98
CA SER A 798 -0.29 -21.28 44.87
C SER A 798 0.31 -20.27 43.89
N PHE A 799 -0.44 -19.21 43.57
CA PHE A 799 0.05 -18.10 42.74
C PHE A 799 1.27 -17.43 43.38
N TRP A 800 1.17 -16.99 44.63
CA TRP A 800 2.29 -16.31 45.31
C TRP A 800 3.51 -17.21 45.51
N ALA A 801 3.31 -18.52 45.70
CA ALA A 801 4.40 -19.50 45.75
C ALA A 801 5.15 -19.62 44.40
N SER A 802 4.43 -19.50 43.28
CA SER A 802 5.03 -19.54 41.93
C SER A 802 5.79 -18.26 41.54
N CYS A 803 5.53 -17.14 42.23
CA CYS A 803 6.14 -15.84 41.92
C CYS A 803 7.34 -15.46 42.81
N ASN A 804 7.74 -16.31 43.76
CA ASN A 804 8.84 -16.06 44.69
C ASN A 804 10.21 -16.31 44.06
#